data_AF-A0A0A6YVY7-F1
#
_entry.id   AF-A0A0A6YVY7-F1
#
_cell.length_a   1.000
_cell.length_b   1.000
_cell.length_c   1.000
_cell.angle_alpha   90.00
_cell.angle_beta   90.00
_cell.angle_gamma   90.00
#
_symmetry.space_group_name_H-M   'P 1'
#
loop_
_entity.id
_entity.type
_entity.pdbx_description
1 polymer ?
#
loop_
_entity_poly.entity_id
_entity_poly.type
_entity_poly.pdbx_seq_one_letter_code
_entity_poly.pdbx_strand_id
1 'polypeptide(L)'
;MAEGRGSRERPDVETQKTELGALMGTTLQRGAQWYLIDSRWFKQWKKYVGFDSWDMYNVGEHNLFPGPIDNSGLFSDPESQTLKEHLIDELDYVLVPAEAWNKLLNWYGCVEGQQPIVRKVVEHGLFVKHCKVEVYLLELKLCENSDPTNVLSCHFSKADTIATIEKEMRKLFNIPAERETRLWNKYMSNTYEQLSKLDNTIQDAGLYQGQVLVIEPQNEDGTWPRQSLQSKSSTAPSRNFTTSSKPSASPYCSVSASLIANGDSTNSSGMHSSGVSRGGSGFSASYNCQEPPSPHIQPGLCGLGNLGNTCFMNSALQCLSNTAPLTEYFLKDEYEAEINRDNPLGMKGEIAEAYAELIKQMWSGRDTHVAPRMFKTQVGRFAPQFSGYQQQDSQELLAFILDGLHEDLNRVKKKPYLEPKDANGRPDAVVAKEAWENHRLRNDSVIVDTFHGLFKSTLVCPECAKVSVTFDPFCYLTLPLPLKKDRIMEVFLVPADPQCRPIQYRVTVPLMGAISDLCEALSKLSGIAAENMVVTDVYNHRFHKIFQMDEGLSHITPRDDIFVYEVCNTSMDGSECITLPVYFREKKSRPSSASSGAVLYGQPLLVSVPKHKLTLESLYQAVCDRISRYIKQPLPDEFLSSPLEPGACNGSRSSYEGDEEEEMDHQEEGKEQLSEVEGSGEDDQGDDHSESAQKVKGQPRHKRLFTFSLVNSCGTADINSLATDGKLLKLNCL
;
A
#
# COMPACT_ATOMS: atom_id res chain seq x y z
N MET A 1 -43.96 -27.82 1.34
CA MET A 1 -44.35 -27.06 0.13
C MET A 1 -43.08 -26.58 -0.54
N ALA A 2 -42.99 -26.64 -1.85
CA ALA A 2 -41.84 -26.14 -2.62
C ALA A 2 -42.38 -25.19 -3.70
N GLU A 3 -41.86 -23.97 -3.76
CA GLU A 3 -42.10 -23.02 -4.85
C GLU A 3 -41.13 -21.82 -4.74
N GLY A 4 -40.73 -21.23 -5.87
CA GLY A 4 -40.56 -19.78 -5.91
C GLY A 4 -39.19 -19.12 -5.67
N ARG A 5 -38.02 -19.75 -5.89
CA ARG A 5 -36.81 -18.99 -6.26
C ARG A 5 -36.09 -19.63 -7.45
N GLY A 6 -35.96 -18.88 -8.54
CA GLY A 6 -35.27 -19.32 -9.75
C GLY A 6 -33.78 -19.53 -9.50
N SER A 7 -33.23 -20.59 -10.07
CA SER A 7 -31.80 -20.90 -10.02
C SER A 7 -30.99 -19.83 -10.76
N ARG A 8 -30.33 -18.94 -10.01
CA ARG A 8 -29.31 -18.02 -10.55
C ARG A 8 -28.17 -18.86 -11.11
N GLU A 9 -27.95 -18.75 -12.42
CA GLU A 9 -26.89 -19.44 -13.13
C GLU A 9 -25.53 -18.81 -12.79
N ARG A 10 -24.89 -19.33 -11.74
CA ARG A 10 -23.51 -19.00 -11.39
C ARG A 10 -22.58 -20.04 -12.02
N PRO A 11 -21.66 -19.64 -12.92
CA PRO A 11 -20.68 -20.56 -13.49
C PRO A 11 -19.60 -20.92 -12.46
N ASP A 12 -18.75 -21.88 -12.82
CA ASP A 12 -17.63 -22.30 -11.97
C ASP A 12 -16.64 -21.16 -11.68
N VAL A 13 -15.78 -21.38 -10.70
CA VAL A 13 -14.85 -20.38 -10.19
C VAL A 13 -13.79 -19.94 -11.21
N GLU A 14 -13.32 -20.82 -12.10
CA GLU A 14 -12.30 -20.48 -13.10
C GLU A 14 -12.91 -19.68 -14.25
N THR A 15 -14.17 -20.00 -14.63
CA THR A 15 -14.97 -19.18 -15.54
C THR A 15 -15.22 -17.78 -14.97
N GLN A 16 -15.63 -17.67 -13.70
CA GLN A 16 -15.81 -16.36 -13.04
C GLN A 16 -14.53 -15.52 -13.02
N LYS A 17 -13.41 -16.16 -12.64
CA LYS A 17 -12.07 -15.55 -12.61
C LYS A 17 -11.62 -15.10 -14.00
N THR A 18 -11.84 -15.90 -15.04
CA THR A 18 -11.51 -15.57 -16.43
C THR A 18 -12.33 -14.38 -16.92
N GLU A 19 -13.65 -14.40 -16.72
CA GLU A 19 -14.54 -13.33 -17.19
C GLU A 19 -14.29 -12.00 -16.48
N LEU A 20 -14.01 -12.00 -15.17
CA LEU A 20 -13.65 -10.76 -14.47
C LEU A 20 -12.20 -10.32 -14.69
N GLY A 21 -11.27 -11.26 -14.86
CA GLY A 21 -9.87 -10.95 -15.18
C GLY A 21 -9.74 -10.15 -16.48
N ALA A 22 -10.53 -10.50 -17.50
CA ALA A 22 -10.61 -9.74 -18.75
C ALA A 22 -11.16 -8.30 -18.55
N LEU A 23 -12.08 -8.11 -17.60
CA LEU A 23 -12.75 -6.82 -17.35
C LEU A 23 -11.96 -5.91 -16.38
N MET A 24 -11.09 -6.46 -15.53
CA MET A 24 -10.29 -5.67 -14.59
C MET A 24 -9.23 -4.79 -15.29
N GLY A 25 -8.92 -5.07 -16.57
CA GLY A 25 -8.09 -4.21 -17.42
C GLY A 25 -8.82 -3.06 -18.12
N THR A 26 -10.12 -2.84 -17.87
CA THR A 26 -10.90 -1.78 -18.55
C THR A 26 -10.40 -0.37 -18.21
N THR A 27 -10.10 0.43 -19.23
CA THR A 27 -9.63 1.81 -19.06
C THR A 27 -10.75 2.77 -18.66
N LEU A 28 -10.41 3.77 -17.83
CA LEU A 28 -11.35 4.82 -17.42
C LEU A 28 -11.62 5.78 -18.60
N GLN A 29 -12.85 5.82 -19.08
CA GLN A 29 -13.31 6.72 -20.16
C GLN A 29 -14.35 7.71 -19.62
N ARG A 30 -14.23 9.01 -19.97
CA ARG A 30 -15.14 10.08 -19.51
C ARG A 30 -16.61 9.71 -19.73
N GLY A 31 -17.42 9.82 -18.67
CA GLY A 31 -18.85 9.50 -18.67
C GLY A 31 -19.20 8.04 -18.41
N ALA A 32 -18.24 7.10 -18.45
CA ALA A 32 -18.47 5.69 -18.14
C ALA A 32 -18.94 5.50 -16.68
N GLN A 33 -19.79 4.49 -16.46
CA GLN A 33 -20.29 4.13 -15.14
C GLN A 33 -19.48 3.00 -14.51
N TRP A 34 -19.08 3.21 -13.26
CA TRP A 34 -18.33 2.29 -12.42
C TRP A 34 -19.04 2.13 -11.08
N TYR A 35 -18.87 0.98 -10.44
CA TYR A 35 -19.58 0.59 -9.22
C TYR A 35 -18.60 0.32 -8.09
N LEU A 36 -18.96 0.73 -6.87
CA LEU A 36 -18.19 0.44 -5.66
C LEU A 36 -18.65 -0.89 -5.04
N ILE A 37 -17.69 -1.71 -4.65
CA ILE A 37 -17.88 -2.94 -3.88
C ILE A 37 -17.04 -2.85 -2.62
N ASP A 38 -17.60 -3.19 -1.45
CA ASP A 38 -16.85 -3.27 -0.19
C ASP A 38 -15.64 -4.21 -0.35
N SER A 39 -14.44 -3.72 0.00
CA SER A 39 -13.21 -4.44 -0.27
C SER A 39 -13.13 -5.74 0.52
N ARG A 40 -13.86 -5.89 1.64
CA ARG A 40 -13.95 -7.12 2.42
C ARG A 40 -14.66 -8.21 1.62
N TRP A 41 -15.80 -7.87 1.02
CA TRP A 41 -16.54 -8.78 0.15
C TRP A 41 -15.72 -9.14 -1.08
N PHE A 42 -15.08 -8.15 -1.73
CA PHE A 42 -14.27 -8.39 -2.91
C PHE A 42 -13.01 -9.22 -2.62
N LYS A 43 -12.30 -8.97 -1.51
CA LYS A 43 -11.15 -9.77 -1.05
C LYS A 43 -11.58 -11.20 -0.68
N GLN A 44 -12.80 -11.39 -0.17
CA GLN A 44 -13.37 -12.72 0.07
C GLN A 44 -13.72 -13.46 -1.23
N TRP A 45 -14.32 -12.77 -2.22
CA TRP A 45 -14.56 -13.32 -3.55
C TRP A 45 -13.25 -13.71 -4.26
N LYS A 46 -12.21 -12.86 -4.21
CA LYS A 46 -10.90 -13.16 -4.82
C LYS A 46 -10.25 -14.43 -4.25
N LYS A 47 -10.41 -14.71 -2.95
CA LYS A 47 -9.98 -15.98 -2.34
C LYS A 47 -10.82 -17.16 -2.83
N TYR A 48 -12.15 -17.02 -2.80
CA TYR A 48 -13.08 -18.07 -3.25
C TYR A 48 -12.81 -18.53 -4.69
N VAL A 49 -12.47 -17.61 -5.61
CA VAL A 49 -12.18 -17.94 -7.01
C VAL A 49 -10.69 -18.14 -7.35
N GLY A 50 -9.77 -18.00 -6.37
CA GLY A 50 -8.33 -18.07 -6.63
C GLY A 50 -7.84 -17.02 -7.65
N PHE A 51 -8.37 -15.79 -7.55
CA PHE A 51 -8.12 -14.71 -8.50
C PHE A 51 -6.65 -14.26 -8.46
N ASP A 52 -6.14 -14.00 -7.26
CA ASP A 52 -4.73 -13.75 -7.02
C ASP A 52 -4.01 -15.10 -6.85
N SER A 53 -2.90 -15.32 -7.55
CA SER A 53 -2.31 -16.65 -7.78
C SER A 53 -1.63 -17.35 -6.59
N TRP A 54 -1.76 -16.82 -5.36
CA TRP A 54 -1.02 -17.28 -4.19
C TRP A 54 -1.76 -18.28 -3.28
N ASP A 55 -3.10 -18.38 -3.37
CA ASP A 55 -3.91 -19.24 -2.47
C ASP A 55 -4.71 -20.30 -3.24
N MET A 56 -4.00 -21.20 -3.95
CA MET A 56 -4.61 -22.27 -4.76
C MET A 56 -5.29 -23.40 -3.95
N TYR A 57 -5.15 -23.45 -2.63
CA TYR A 57 -5.55 -24.62 -1.83
C TYR A 57 -7.03 -24.63 -1.45
N ASN A 58 -7.63 -23.45 -1.30
CA ASN A 58 -8.99 -23.28 -0.79
C ASN A 58 -9.98 -22.84 -1.88
N VAL A 59 -9.56 -22.86 -3.15
CA VAL A 59 -10.34 -22.36 -4.29
C VAL A 59 -11.60 -23.20 -4.48
N GLY A 60 -12.75 -22.54 -4.55
CA GLY A 60 -14.07 -23.15 -4.67
C GLY A 60 -14.64 -23.74 -3.37
N GLU A 61 -13.92 -23.72 -2.24
CA GLU A 61 -14.44 -24.25 -0.98
C GLU A 61 -15.65 -23.45 -0.46
N HIS A 62 -16.66 -24.15 0.04
CA HIS A 62 -17.92 -23.55 0.52
C HIS A 62 -17.72 -22.65 1.76
N ASN A 63 -16.66 -22.88 2.54
CA ASN A 63 -16.30 -22.05 3.71
C ASN A 63 -15.87 -20.62 3.32
N LEU A 64 -15.40 -20.40 2.09
CA LEU A 64 -14.95 -19.12 1.57
C LEU A 64 -15.98 -18.42 0.68
N PHE A 65 -17.13 -19.05 0.42
CA PHE A 65 -18.19 -18.46 -0.41
C PHE A 65 -18.62 -17.07 0.13
N PRO A 66 -18.46 -15.97 -0.64
CA PRO A 66 -18.60 -14.61 -0.12
C PRO A 66 -20.05 -14.17 0.17
N GLY A 67 -21.06 -14.98 -0.18
CA GLY A 67 -22.46 -14.59 -0.05
C GLY A 67 -22.90 -13.51 -1.06
N PRO A 68 -24.10 -12.93 -0.91
CA PRO A 68 -24.53 -11.77 -1.69
C PRO A 68 -23.60 -10.57 -1.46
N ILE A 69 -23.47 -9.70 -2.46
CA ILE A 69 -22.73 -8.43 -2.35
C ILE A 69 -23.33 -7.62 -1.19
N ASP A 70 -22.51 -7.34 -0.18
CA ASP A 70 -22.86 -6.49 0.95
C ASP A 70 -21.97 -5.25 0.96
N ASN A 71 -22.59 -4.09 0.73
CA ASN A 71 -21.95 -2.78 0.80
C ASN A 71 -22.29 -2.02 2.10
N SER A 72 -22.90 -2.68 3.09
CA SER A 72 -23.27 -2.06 4.38
C SER A 72 -22.08 -1.41 5.10
N GLY A 73 -20.88 -1.95 4.93
CA GLY A 73 -19.63 -1.38 5.44
C GLY A 73 -19.32 0.02 4.89
N LEU A 74 -19.85 0.39 3.73
CA LEU A 74 -19.63 1.66 3.05
C LEU A 74 -20.65 2.75 3.40
N PHE A 75 -21.81 2.41 3.97
CA PHE A 75 -22.87 3.37 4.31
C PHE A 75 -22.70 3.98 5.70
N SER A 76 -22.96 5.29 5.85
CA SER A 76 -22.96 6.00 7.14
C SER A 76 -24.27 5.82 7.90
N ASP A 77 -25.37 5.67 7.17
CA ASP A 77 -26.72 5.39 7.65
C ASP A 77 -27.34 4.25 6.82
N PRO A 78 -27.81 3.15 7.43
CA PRO A 78 -28.47 2.05 6.74
C PRO A 78 -29.77 2.42 6.02
N GLU A 79 -30.53 3.43 6.49
CA GLU A 79 -31.85 3.76 5.92
C GLU A 79 -31.73 4.60 4.64
N SER A 80 -30.99 5.71 4.68
CA SER A 80 -30.74 6.56 3.50
C SER A 80 -29.72 5.97 2.52
N GLN A 81 -28.91 5.00 2.97
CA GLN A 81 -27.77 4.44 2.22
C GLN A 81 -26.77 5.53 1.76
N THR A 82 -26.67 6.60 2.55
CA THR A 82 -25.67 7.65 2.37
C THR A 82 -24.27 7.04 2.50
N LEU A 83 -23.38 7.35 1.56
CA LEU A 83 -22.00 6.85 1.58
C LEU A 83 -21.22 7.52 2.72
N LYS A 84 -20.43 6.75 3.49
CA LYS A 84 -19.47 7.31 4.46
C LYS A 84 -18.53 8.30 3.77
N GLU A 85 -18.15 9.35 4.47
CA GLU A 85 -17.09 10.26 4.02
C GLU A 85 -15.70 9.60 4.13
N HIS A 86 -14.73 10.14 3.39
CA HIS A 86 -13.31 9.77 3.46
C HIS A 86 -12.92 8.32 3.15
N LEU A 87 -13.80 7.52 2.52
CA LEU A 87 -13.45 6.15 2.09
C LEU A 87 -12.32 6.17 1.04
N ILE A 88 -11.39 5.23 1.18
CA ILE A 88 -10.17 5.13 0.37
C ILE A 88 -10.30 3.98 -0.64
N ASP A 89 -9.95 4.29 -1.89
CA ASP A 89 -9.90 3.37 -3.04
C ASP A 89 -8.90 2.22 -2.79
N GLU A 90 -9.22 1.00 -3.22
CA GLU A 90 -8.54 -0.30 -2.91
C GLU A 90 -8.46 -0.70 -1.40
N LEU A 91 -8.52 0.26 -0.48
CA LEU A 91 -8.53 0.01 0.96
C LEU A 91 -9.93 -0.39 1.45
N ASP A 92 -10.92 0.50 1.30
CA ASP A 92 -12.28 0.34 1.83
C ASP A 92 -13.24 -0.22 0.77
N TYR A 93 -13.12 0.24 -0.48
CA TYR A 93 -13.87 -0.27 -1.63
C TYR A 93 -12.95 -0.59 -2.80
N VAL A 94 -13.47 -1.35 -3.76
CA VAL A 94 -12.86 -1.57 -5.08
C VAL A 94 -13.82 -1.06 -6.15
N LEU A 95 -13.27 -0.44 -7.20
CA LEU A 95 -14.02 0.06 -8.35
C LEU A 95 -14.07 -1.00 -9.46
N VAL A 96 -15.28 -1.36 -9.90
CA VAL A 96 -15.48 -2.28 -11.02
C VAL A 96 -16.28 -1.64 -12.17
N PRO A 97 -16.00 -1.98 -13.45
CA PRO A 97 -16.80 -1.51 -14.57
C PRO A 97 -18.20 -2.14 -14.56
N ALA A 98 -19.17 -1.51 -15.23
CA ALA A 98 -20.57 -1.93 -15.24
C ALA A 98 -20.79 -3.41 -15.62
N GLU A 99 -20.02 -3.94 -16.56
CA GLU A 99 -20.11 -5.36 -16.97
C GLU A 99 -19.69 -6.33 -15.85
N ALA A 100 -18.64 -6.00 -15.11
CA ALA A 100 -18.16 -6.81 -13.99
C ALA A 100 -19.14 -6.75 -12.81
N TRP A 101 -19.69 -5.56 -12.51
CA TRP A 101 -20.77 -5.41 -11.54
C TRP A 101 -21.98 -6.28 -11.90
N ASN A 102 -22.45 -6.21 -13.14
CA ASN A 102 -23.61 -6.99 -13.60
C ASN A 102 -23.38 -8.50 -13.51
N LYS A 103 -22.17 -8.99 -13.82
CA LYS A 103 -21.79 -10.40 -13.64
C LYS A 103 -21.84 -10.82 -12.17
N LEU A 104 -21.16 -10.09 -11.28
CA LEU A 104 -21.16 -10.38 -9.84
C LEU A 104 -22.58 -10.33 -9.24
N LEU A 105 -23.38 -9.33 -9.61
CA LEU A 105 -24.76 -9.18 -9.15
C LEU A 105 -25.67 -10.33 -9.63
N ASN A 106 -25.45 -10.87 -10.83
CA ASN A 106 -26.18 -12.05 -11.32
C ASN A 106 -25.78 -13.34 -10.59
N TRP A 107 -24.48 -13.52 -10.31
CA TRP A 107 -23.93 -14.73 -9.69
C TRP A 107 -24.18 -14.85 -8.18
N TYR A 108 -24.11 -13.72 -7.47
CA TYR A 108 -24.18 -13.65 -6.01
C TYR A 108 -25.44 -12.94 -5.50
N GLY A 109 -25.98 -11.99 -6.27
CA GLY A 109 -26.97 -11.03 -5.77
C GLY A 109 -26.34 -9.93 -4.92
N CYS A 110 -27.19 -9.09 -4.36
CA CYS A 110 -26.86 -8.14 -3.29
C CYS A 110 -27.71 -8.44 -2.05
N VAL A 111 -27.35 -7.86 -0.91
CA VAL A 111 -28.19 -7.85 0.30
C VAL A 111 -29.52 -7.14 0.00
N GLU A 112 -30.61 -7.70 0.53
CA GLU A 112 -31.97 -7.24 0.24
C GLU A 112 -32.18 -5.79 0.72
N GLY A 113 -32.68 -4.93 -0.18
CA GLY A 113 -32.87 -3.49 0.07
C GLY A 113 -31.69 -2.59 -0.33
N GLN A 114 -30.46 -3.11 -0.49
CA GLN A 114 -29.31 -2.28 -0.87
C GLN A 114 -29.35 -1.86 -2.35
N GLN A 115 -29.00 -0.60 -2.62
CA GLN A 115 -28.90 -0.05 -3.98
C GLN A 115 -27.47 -0.12 -4.53
N PRO A 116 -27.29 -0.30 -5.86
CA PRO A 116 -25.96 -0.27 -6.48
C PRO A 116 -25.28 1.10 -6.31
N ILE A 117 -24.07 1.13 -5.74
CA ILE A 117 -23.29 2.36 -5.55
C ILE A 117 -22.59 2.73 -6.87
N VAL A 118 -23.36 3.24 -7.82
CA VAL A 118 -22.87 3.69 -9.12
C VAL A 118 -22.27 5.09 -9.04
N ARG A 119 -21.16 5.31 -9.77
CA ARG A 119 -20.46 6.59 -9.94
C ARG A 119 -20.01 6.76 -11.39
N LYS A 120 -19.61 7.98 -11.78
CA LYS A 120 -19.20 8.32 -13.15
C LYS A 120 -17.71 8.66 -13.21
N VAL A 121 -17.08 8.36 -14.34
CA VAL A 121 -15.74 8.84 -14.68
C VAL A 121 -15.80 10.29 -15.15
N VAL A 122 -14.98 11.14 -14.56
CA VAL A 122 -14.77 12.55 -14.94
C VAL A 122 -13.31 12.78 -15.31
N GLU A 123 -13.05 13.84 -16.08
CA GLU A 123 -11.69 14.33 -16.31
C GLU A 123 -11.28 15.27 -15.18
N HIS A 124 -10.15 14.99 -14.56
CA HIS A 124 -9.67 15.65 -13.34
C HIS A 124 -8.22 16.14 -13.52
N GLY A 125 -7.86 17.24 -12.84
CA GLY A 125 -6.51 17.82 -12.85
C GLY A 125 -6.46 19.19 -13.52
N LEU A 126 -5.38 19.95 -13.28
CA LEU A 126 -5.25 21.35 -13.71
C LEU A 126 -4.29 21.55 -14.89
N PHE A 127 -3.35 20.64 -15.10
CA PHE A 127 -2.37 20.69 -16.20
C PHE A 127 -2.51 19.48 -17.13
N VAL A 128 -2.42 18.26 -16.56
CA VAL A 128 -2.71 17.01 -17.27
C VAL A 128 -4.07 16.48 -16.77
N LYS A 129 -5.09 16.56 -17.64
CA LYS A 129 -6.42 16.00 -17.38
C LYS A 129 -6.32 14.46 -17.45
N HIS A 130 -6.71 13.77 -16.38
CA HIS A 130 -6.76 12.31 -16.28
C HIS A 130 -8.17 11.86 -15.91
N CYS A 131 -8.61 10.72 -16.45
CA CYS A 131 -9.91 10.14 -16.09
C CYS A 131 -9.85 9.52 -14.69
N LYS A 132 -10.82 9.87 -13.82
CA LYS A 132 -11.01 9.29 -12.49
C LYS A 132 -12.50 9.12 -12.17
N VAL A 133 -12.87 8.06 -11.45
CA VAL A 133 -14.24 7.91 -10.92
C VAL A 133 -14.49 8.95 -9.81
N GLU A 134 -15.52 9.78 -9.98
CA GLU A 134 -15.92 10.76 -8.99
C GLU A 134 -16.83 10.10 -7.93
N VAL A 135 -16.22 9.65 -6.84
CA VAL A 135 -16.94 8.96 -5.74
C VAL A 135 -17.71 9.95 -4.84
N TYR A 136 -17.17 11.15 -4.66
CA TYR A 136 -17.77 12.25 -3.90
C TYR A 136 -17.93 13.47 -4.80
N LEU A 137 -19.18 13.91 -4.96
CA LEU A 137 -19.53 15.20 -5.55
C LEU A 137 -19.12 16.33 -4.59
N LEU A 138 -18.88 17.52 -5.12
CA LEU A 138 -18.59 18.70 -4.32
C LEU A 138 -19.89 19.27 -3.74
N GLU A 139 -20.00 19.34 -2.42
CA GLU A 139 -21.06 20.09 -1.75
C GLU A 139 -20.76 21.59 -1.85
N LEU A 140 -21.70 22.38 -2.33
CA LEU A 140 -21.65 23.84 -2.37
C LEU A 140 -22.89 24.42 -1.67
N LYS A 141 -22.68 25.51 -0.94
CA LYS A 141 -23.71 26.21 -0.16
C LYS A 141 -24.15 27.45 -0.91
N LEU A 142 -25.40 27.44 -1.37
CA LEU A 142 -25.96 28.41 -2.30
C LEU A 142 -26.91 29.34 -1.52
N CYS A 143 -26.78 30.65 -1.68
CA CYS A 143 -27.79 31.61 -1.22
C CYS A 143 -27.95 32.79 -2.20
N GLU A 144 -29.05 33.53 -2.06
CA GLU A 144 -29.25 34.79 -2.78
C GLU A 144 -28.66 35.96 -1.98
N ASN A 145 -28.27 37.03 -2.67
CA ASN A 145 -27.75 38.23 -2.01
C ASN A 145 -28.83 39.01 -1.22
N SER A 146 -30.11 38.82 -1.55
CA SER A 146 -31.25 39.45 -0.85
C SER A 146 -31.56 38.78 0.49
N ASP A 147 -31.44 37.44 0.55
CA ASP A 147 -31.53 36.63 1.76
C ASP A 147 -30.27 35.75 1.95
N PRO A 148 -29.22 36.29 2.58
CA PRO A 148 -28.02 35.52 2.94
C PRO A 148 -28.23 34.48 4.04
N THR A 149 -29.44 34.35 4.61
CA THR A 149 -29.76 33.39 5.68
C THR A 149 -30.38 32.10 5.15
N ASN A 150 -31.10 32.17 4.03
CA ASN A 150 -31.57 31.02 3.28
C ASN A 150 -30.42 30.36 2.48
N VAL A 151 -29.66 29.50 3.16
CA VAL A 151 -28.54 28.75 2.57
C VAL A 151 -28.96 27.31 2.25
N LEU A 152 -28.97 26.99 0.96
CA LEU A 152 -29.29 25.66 0.43
C LEU A 152 -28.01 24.88 0.13
N SER A 153 -27.94 23.61 0.55
CA SER A 153 -26.85 22.69 0.16
C SER A 153 -27.17 22.02 -1.17
N CYS A 154 -26.21 21.97 -2.09
CA CYS A 154 -26.33 21.32 -3.41
C CYS A 154 -25.03 20.62 -3.78
N HIS A 155 -25.15 19.52 -4.53
CA HIS A 155 -24.01 18.67 -4.92
C HIS A 155 -23.75 18.76 -6.42
N PHE A 156 -22.50 19.04 -6.80
CA PHE A 156 -22.07 19.21 -8.20
C PHE A 156 -20.86 18.34 -8.53
N SER A 157 -20.67 18.00 -9.80
CA SER A 157 -19.45 17.37 -10.29
C SER A 157 -18.32 18.39 -10.37
N LYS A 158 -17.08 18.00 -10.09
CA LYS A 158 -15.90 18.87 -10.31
C LYS A 158 -15.72 19.27 -11.78
N ALA A 159 -16.33 18.50 -12.70
CA ALA A 159 -16.36 18.78 -14.13
C ALA A 159 -17.61 19.53 -14.61
N ASP A 160 -18.57 19.86 -13.73
CA ASP A 160 -19.62 20.83 -14.04
C ASP A 160 -19.01 22.23 -14.18
N THR A 161 -19.66 23.10 -14.96
CA THR A 161 -19.20 24.48 -15.15
C THR A 161 -19.84 25.44 -14.16
N ILE A 162 -19.25 26.63 -14.01
CA ILE A 162 -19.83 27.71 -13.23
C ILE A 162 -21.22 28.13 -13.79
N ALA A 163 -21.43 28.02 -15.12
CA ALA A 163 -22.75 28.17 -15.73
C ALA A 163 -23.79 27.14 -15.23
N THR A 164 -23.38 25.90 -14.94
CA THR A 164 -24.27 24.88 -14.35
C THR A 164 -24.72 25.31 -12.94
N ILE A 165 -23.81 25.84 -12.12
CA ILE A 165 -24.16 26.38 -10.79
C ILE A 165 -25.12 27.55 -10.92
N GLU A 166 -24.81 28.56 -11.75
CA GLU A 166 -25.66 29.74 -11.92
C GLU A 166 -27.09 29.34 -12.36
N LYS A 167 -27.20 28.42 -13.32
CA LYS A 167 -28.49 27.90 -13.80
C LYS A 167 -29.29 27.21 -12.69
N GLU A 168 -28.64 26.41 -11.84
CA GLU A 168 -29.31 25.75 -10.73
C GLU A 168 -29.68 26.76 -9.63
N MET A 169 -28.84 27.75 -9.32
CA MET A 169 -29.18 28.85 -8.40
C MET A 169 -30.37 29.67 -8.91
N ARG A 170 -30.42 30.01 -10.20
CA ARG A 170 -31.60 30.67 -10.81
C ARG A 170 -32.87 29.85 -10.65
N LYS A 171 -32.78 28.52 -10.74
CA LYS A 171 -33.91 27.59 -10.53
C LYS A 171 -34.33 27.49 -9.06
N LEU A 172 -33.38 27.47 -8.12
CA LEU A 172 -33.64 27.38 -6.68
C LEU A 172 -34.22 28.69 -6.10
N PHE A 173 -33.72 29.84 -6.54
CA PHE A 173 -34.16 31.17 -6.11
C PHE A 173 -35.17 31.83 -7.08
N ASN A 174 -35.68 31.07 -8.06
CA ASN A 174 -36.72 31.48 -9.01
C ASN A 174 -36.41 32.81 -9.76
N ILE A 175 -35.15 32.99 -10.18
CA ILE A 175 -34.66 34.19 -10.87
C ILE A 175 -34.93 34.06 -12.39
N PRO A 176 -35.63 35.02 -13.03
CA PRO A 176 -35.90 35.00 -14.48
C PRO A 176 -34.63 34.89 -15.35
N ALA A 177 -34.75 34.27 -16.52
CA ALA A 177 -33.62 34.06 -17.44
C ALA A 177 -33.12 35.37 -18.08
N GLU A 178 -34.02 36.34 -18.22
CA GLU A 178 -33.81 37.67 -18.80
C GLU A 178 -33.10 38.63 -17.84
N ARG A 179 -32.99 38.27 -16.55
CA ARG A 179 -32.40 39.10 -15.50
C ARG A 179 -30.90 38.84 -15.39
N GLU A 180 -30.08 39.89 -15.47
CA GLU A 180 -28.64 39.78 -15.30
C GLU A 180 -28.30 39.38 -13.85
N THR A 181 -27.27 38.54 -13.67
CA THR A 181 -26.81 38.08 -12.35
C THR A 181 -25.30 38.12 -12.26
N ARG A 182 -24.76 38.30 -11.04
CA ARG A 182 -23.35 38.07 -10.72
C ARG A 182 -23.23 36.97 -9.68
N LEU A 183 -22.41 35.98 -9.97
CA LEU A 183 -22.07 34.93 -9.02
C LEU A 183 -20.80 35.31 -8.24
N TRP A 184 -20.90 35.25 -6.91
CA TRP A 184 -19.83 35.62 -5.98
C TRP A 184 -19.40 34.42 -5.15
N ASN A 185 -18.10 34.16 -5.12
CA ASN A 185 -17.50 33.21 -4.20
C ASN A 185 -17.15 33.90 -2.87
N LYS A 186 -17.61 33.35 -1.75
CA LYS A 186 -17.38 33.90 -0.41
C LYS A 186 -16.37 33.04 0.37
N TYR A 187 -15.11 33.47 0.35
CA TYR A 187 -14.01 32.78 1.05
C TYR A 187 -13.99 33.07 2.57
N MET A 188 -14.41 34.26 2.99
CA MET A 188 -14.49 34.67 4.40
C MET A 188 -15.73 35.58 4.60
N SER A 189 -16.06 35.94 5.85
CA SER A 189 -17.28 36.69 6.20
C SER A 189 -17.56 37.93 5.33
N ASN A 190 -16.50 38.65 4.93
CA ASN A 190 -16.56 39.92 4.19
C ASN A 190 -15.88 39.90 2.81
N THR A 191 -15.21 38.79 2.42
CA THR A 191 -14.38 38.75 1.20
C THR A 191 -15.10 37.99 0.09
N TYR A 192 -15.36 38.68 -1.04
CA TYR A 192 -16.08 38.16 -2.19
C TYR A 192 -15.24 38.26 -3.47
N GLU A 193 -15.16 37.17 -4.23
CA GLU A 193 -14.51 37.12 -5.55
C GLU A 193 -15.55 36.82 -6.63
N GLN A 194 -15.52 37.54 -7.77
CA GLN A 194 -16.55 37.37 -8.81
C GLN A 194 -16.20 36.21 -9.74
N LEU A 195 -17.06 35.19 -9.80
CA LEU A 195 -16.93 34.04 -10.71
C LEU A 195 -17.39 34.44 -12.12
N SER A 196 -16.60 35.26 -12.80
CA SER A 196 -16.91 35.89 -14.09
C SER A 196 -16.71 34.98 -15.31
N LYS A 197 -15.96 33.87 -15.16
CA LYS A 197 -15.73 32.88 -16.23
C LYS A 197 -16.70 31.72 -16.10
N LEU A 198 -17.89 31.86 -16.69
CA LEU A 198 -18.96 30.87 -16.59
C LEU A 198 -18.60 29.51 -17.23
N ASP A 199 -17.69 29.50 -18.21
CA ASP A 199 -17.22 28.29 -18.90
C ASP A 199 -16.19 27.46 -18.11
N ASN A 200 -15.57 28.02 -17.07
CA ASN A 200 -14.63 27.27 -16.22
C ASN A 200 -15.35 26.12 -15.51
N THR A 201 -14.67 24.99 -15.30
CA THR A 201 -15.18 23.95 -14.40
C THR A 201 -15.08 24.38 -12.94
N ILE A 202 -15.85 23.73 -12.06
CA ILE A 202 -15.76 23.85 -10.61
C ILE A 202 -14.33 23.60 -10.11
N GLN A 203 -13.59 22.65 -10.72
CA GLN A 203 -12.16 22.45 -10.44
C GLN A 203 -11.28 23.61 -10.94
N ASP A 204 -11.47 24.08 -12.18
CA ASP A 204 -10.65 25.18 -12.74
C ASP A 204 -10.96 26.55 -12.08
N ALA A 205 -12.04 26.64 -11.30
CA ALA A 205 -12.40 27.78 -10.45
C ALA A 205 -11.93 27.65 -8.98
N GLY A 206 -11.26 26.54 -8.62
CA GLY A 206 -10.67 26.35 -7.29
C GLY A 206 -11.69 26.21 -6.15
N LEU A 207 -12.89 25.67 -6.44
CA LEU A 207 -13.94 25.53 -5.44
C LEU A 207 -13.74 24.29 -4.53
N TYR A 208 -14.12 24.41 -3.26
CA TYR A 208 -13.94 23.38 -2.22
C TYR A 208 -15.23 23.03 -1.45
N GLN A 209 -15.19 21.93 -0.71
CA GLN A 209 -16.34 21.34 -0.01
C GLN A 209 -16.95 22.32 1.00
N GLY A 210 -18.27 22.52 0.93
CA GLY A 210 -19.04 23.38 1.83
C GLY A 210 -18.84 24.88 1.61
N GLN A 211 -18.19 25.30 0.52
CA GLN A 211 -17.95 26.70 0.19
C GLN A 211 -19.25 27.45 -0.15
N VAL A 212 -19.33 28.73 0.26
CA VAL A 212 -20.53 29.56 0.09
C VAL A 212 -20.45 30.36 -1.21
N LEU A 213 -21.45 30.18 -2.07
CA LEU A 213 -21.66 30.95 -3.30
C LEU A 213 -22.93 31.78 -3.18
N VAL A 214 -22.82 33.06 -3.52
CA VAL A 214 -23.92 34.04 -3.43
C VAL A 214 -24.28 34.53 -4.83
N ILE A 215 -25.53 34.32 -5.25
CA ILE A 215 -26.04 34.90 -6.50
C ILE A 215 -26.65 36.27 -6.22
N GLU A 216 -26.18 37.28 -6.95
CA GLU A 216 -26.70 38.64 -6.91
C GLU A 216 -27.47 38.90 -8.21
N PRO A 217 -28.81 38.97 -8.20
CA PRO A 217 -29.55 39.50 -9.34
C PRO A 217 -29.41 41.02 -9.42
N GLN A 218 -29.42 41.56 -10.64
CA GLN A 218 -29.57 42.99 -10.89
C GLN A 218 -30.93 43.50 -10.37
N ASN A 219 -31.03 44.78 -10.02
CA ASN A 219 -32.30 45.42 -9.64
C ASN A 219 -33.14 45.78 -10.89
N GLU A 220 -34.43 46.08 -10.69
CA GLU A 220 -35.33 46.48 -11.79
C GLU A 220 -35.02 47.87 -12.38
N ASP A 221 -34.31 48.72 -11.63
CA ASP A 221 -33.80 50.03 -12.08
C ASP A 221 -32.44 49.92 -12.81
N GLY A 222 -31.94 48.70 -13.03
CA GLY A 222 -30.65 48.41 -13.66
C GLY A 222 -29.43 48.58 -12.74
N THR A 223 -29.61 49.03 -11.50
CA THR A 223 -28.53 49.08 -10.50
C THR A 223 -28.20 47.69 -9.96
N TRP A 224 -27.04 47.55 -9.31
CA TRP A 224 -26.70 46.32 -8.60
C TRP A 224 -26.81 46.49 -7.07
N PRO A 225 -27.35 45.50 -6.33
CA PRO A 225 -27.43 45.53 -4.87
C PRO A 225 -26.13 45.93 -4.16
N ARG A 226 -24.97 45.47 -4.62
CA ARG A 226 -23.66 45.77 -4.02
C ARG A 226 -23.00 47.07 -4.53
N GLN A 227 -23.69 47.93 -5.29
CA GLN A 227 -23.09 49.09 -5.97
C GLN A 227 -23.03 50.37 -5.12
N SER A 228 -23.77 50.43 -4.01
CA SER A 228 -23.74 51.56 -3.08
C SER A 228 -22.55 51.45 -2.10
N LEU A 229 -21.34 51.80 -2.55
CA LEU A 229 -20.24 52.35 -1.71
C LEU A 229 -18.96 52.81 -2.47
N GLN A 230 -18.98 53.07 -3.79
CA GLN A 230 -17.81 53.62 -4.51
C GLN A 230 -18.09 55.00 -5.14
N SER A 231 -17.87 56.05 -4.35
CA SER A 231 -18.04 57.45 -4.77
C SER A 231 -16.82 58.00 -5.52
N LYS A 232 -16.83 57.84 -6.85
CA LYS A 232 -16.22 58.74 -7.85
C LYS A 232 -14.71 59.02 -7.77
N SER A 233 -13.97 58.47 -8.73
CA SER A 233 -13.14 59.31 -9.62
C SER A 233 -13.30 58.83 -11.08
N SER A 234 -12.99 59.68 -12.06
CA SER A 234 -13.56 59.56 -13.41
C SER A 234 -12.59 59.11 -14.50
N THR A 235 -13.01 58.07 -15.23
CA THR A 235 -12.87 57.83 -16.68
C THR A 235 -11.81 58.62 -17.47
N ALA A 236 -10.91 57.86 -18.12
CA ALA A 236 -10.36 58.18 -19.45
C ALA A 236 -10.46 56.92 -20.34
N PRO A 237 -10.76 57.03 -21.65
CA PRO A 237 -11.22 55.90 -22.45
C PRO A 237 -10.12 55.02 -23.07
N SER A 238 -10.53 53.82 -23.47
CA SER A 238 -9.70 52.79 -24.10
C SER A 238 -9.20 53.14 -25.51
N ARG A 239 -8.09 52.51 -25.91
CA ARG A 239 -7.68 52.33 -27.31
C ARG A 239 -7.44 50.85 -27.58
N ASN A 240 -8.25 50.26 -28.46
CA ASN A 240 -8.06 48.89 -28.93
C ASN A 240 -6.95 48.85 -30.00
N PHE A 241 -6.12 47.82 -29.98
CA PHE A 241 -5.36 47.39 -31.16
C PHE A 241 -5.37 45.86 -31.25
N THR A 242 -5.95 45.36 -32.34
CA THR A 242 -6.02 43.94 -32.70
C THR A 242 -5.06 43.66 -33.86
N THR A 243 -4.11 42.74 -33.66
CA THR A 243 -3.36 42.04 -34.72
C THR A 243 -3.00 40.64 -34.25
N SER A 244 -2.82 39.69 -35.17
CA SER A 244 -2.86 38.25 -34.87
C SER A 244 -1.59 37.46 -35.23
N SER A 245 -1.49 36.29 -34.58
CA SER A 245 -1.02 34.99 -35.13
C SER A 245 0.45 34.73 -35.54
N LYS A 246 1.13 33.96 -34.65
CA LYS A 246 2.00 32.78 -34.95
C LYS A 246 3.40 33.04 -35.61
N PRO A 247 4.30 32.02 -35.76
CA PRO A 247 4.93 31.30 -34.65
C PRO A 247 6.43 30.93 -34.85
N SER A 248 7.17 30.66 -33.76
CA SER A 248 8.37 29.80 -33.74
C SER A 248 8.75 29.42 -32.29
N ALA A 249 9.63 28.44 -32.00
CA ALA A 249 9.72 27.03 -32.40
C ALA A 249 11.00 26.39 -31.80
N SER A 250 10.89 25.74 -30.63
CA SER A 250 11.81 24.64 -30.18
C SER A 250 13.30 25.00 -29.93
N PRO A 251 14.18 24.08 -29.40
CA PRO A 251 13.99 22.63 -29.23
C PRO A 251 14.52 21.95 -27.92
N TYR A 252 14.10 20.68 -27.74
CA TYR A 252 14.76 19.57 -27.00
C TYR A 252 15.03 19.71 -25.46
N CYS A 253 15.03 18.64 -24.64
CA CYS A 253 14.61 17.25 -24.86
C CYS A 253 14.10 16.57 -23.56
N SER A 254 13.50 15.38 -23.73
CA SER A 254 12.94 14.51 -22.68
C SER A 254 13.95 13.54 -22.05
N VAL A 255 13.82 13.29 -20.73
CA VAL A 255 13.97 11.99 -20.01
C VAL A 255 13.56 12.23 -18.53
N SER A 256 13.04 11.29 -17.74
CA SER A 256 12.28 10.05 -17.99
C SER A 256 11.56 9.71 -16.67
N ALA A 257 10.27 9.36 -16.69
CA ALA A 257 9.59 8.92 -15.48
C ALA A 257 10.06 7.50 -15.08
N SER A 258 10.21 7.25 -13.78
CA SER A 258 10.48 5.91 -13.23
C SER A 258 9.73 5.70 -11.93
N LEU A 259 9.06 4.56 -11.83
CA LEU A 259 8.21 4.18 -10.70
C LEU A 259 9.08 3.61 -9.56
N ILE A 260 8.96 4.17 -8.36
CA ILE A 260 9.07 3.40 -7.10
C ILE A 260 7.98 3.93 -6.16
N ALA A 261 7.33 3.03 -5.43
CA ALA A 261 6.30 3.33 -4.44
C ALA A 261 6.61 2.64 -3.10
N ASN A 262 5.95 3.11 -2.04
CA ASN A 262 5.88 2.54 -0.69
C ASN A 262 7.18 2.57 0.14
N GLY A 263 7.03 2.58 1.47
CA GLY A 263 8.16 2.60 2.41
C GLY A 263 7.77 2.99 3.83
N ASP A 264 6.83 2.27 4.45
CA ASP A 264 6.42 2.50 5.84
C ASP A 264 7.60 2.43 6.84
N SER A 265 7.43 3.10 7.98
CA SER A 265 8.28 2.91 9.16
C SER A 265 7.45 2.97 10.44
N THR A 266 6.63 1.93 10.64
CA THR A 266 6.09 1.60 11.96
C THR A 266 7.21 1.09 12.86
N ASN A 267 7.38 1.66 14.05
CA ASN A 267 7.82 0.89 15.21
C ASN A 267 7.15 1.41 16.48
N SER A 268 6.99 0.54 17.47
CA SER A 268 5.96 0.68 18.51
C SER A 268 6.49 0.53 19.94
N SER A 269 6.18 1.51 20.79
CA SER A 269 6.10 1.38 22.24
C SER A 269 5.25 2.55 22.81
N GLY A 270 4.43 2.38 23.85
CA GLY A 270 3.98 1.16 24.51
C GLY A 270 3.49 1.44 25.95
N MET A 271 2.31 0.93 26.32
CA MET A 271 1.72 1.00 27.68
C MET A 271 1.37 2.43 28.19
N HIS A 272 0.43 2.67 29.13
CA HIS A 272 -0.51 1.82 29.89
C HIS A 272 -1.74 2.65 30.34
N SER A 273 -2.95 2.06 30.35
CA SER A 273 -4.09 2.35 31.28
C SER A 273 -4.67 3.79 31.42
N SER A 274 -5.90 4.02 31.92
CA SER A 274 -7.19 3.30 31.88
C SER A 274 -8.26 4.22 32.51
N GLY A 275 -9.44 4.40 31.90
CA GLY A 275 -10.50 5.21 32.53
C GLY A 275 -11.82 5.17 31.77
N VAL A 276 -12.88 4.65 32.39
CA VAL A 276 -14.22 4.52 31.80
C VAL A 276 -15.20 5.46 32.51
N SER A 277 -15.97 6.24 31.76
CA SER A 277 -17.24 6.84 32.22
C SER A 277 -18.14 7.20 31.03
N ARG A 278 -19.45 7.26 31.25
CA ARG A 278 -20.49 7.31 30.20
C ARG A 278 -21.30 8.60 30.25
N GLY A 279 -21.46 9.23 29.08
CA GLY A 279 -22.70 9.89 28.65
C GLY A 279 -22.93 11.36 29.04
N GLY A 280 -23.87 11.99 28.33
CA GLY A 280 -24.37 13.35 28.58
C GLY A 280 -24.13 14.30 27.40
N SER A 281 -25.17 14.58 26.61
CA SER A 281 -25.13 15.64 25.59
C SER A 281 -25.41 17.01 26.20
N GLY A 282 -24.85 18.07 25.59
CA GLY A 282 -25.17 19.44 25.97
C GLY A 282 -24.49 20.47 25.07
N PHE A 283 -25.24 21.06 24.14
CA PHE A 283 -24.81 22.26 23.41
C PHE A 283 -25.08 23.51 24.26
N SER A 284 -24.06 24.33 24.48
CA SER A 284 -24.19 25.79 24.57
C SER A 284 -22.81 26.43 24.41
N ALA A 285 -22.77 27.56 23.72
CA ALA A 285 -21.54 28.33 23.54
C ALA A 285 -21.43 29.44 24.60
N SER A 286 -20.20 29.91 24.80
CA SER A 286 -19.80 31.33 24.69
C SER A 286 -19.18 32.05 25.92
N TYR A 287 -18.14 32.83 25.60
CA TYR A 287 -17.48 33.92 26.33
C TYR A 287 -16.61 33.60 27.58
N ASN A 288 -15.32 33.95 27.46
CA ASN A 288 -14.33 34.30 28.49
C ASN A 288 -14.39 33.65 29.88
N CYS A 289 -13.52 32.66 30.08
CA CYS A 289 -12.76 32.52 31.33
C CYS A 289 -11.27 32.71 31.03
N GLN A 290 -10.55 33.48 31.86
CA GLN A 290 -9.09 33.49 31.84
C GLN A 290 -8.58 32.32 32.70
N GLU A 291 -8.00 31.31 32.09
CA GLU A 291 -7.23 30.30 32.84
C GLU A 291 -5.91 30.89 33.33
N PRO A 292 -5.40 30.45 34.50
CA PRO A 292 -4.08 30.86 34.97
C PRO A 292 -2.97 30.32 34.04
N PRO A 293 -1.82 31.01 33.93
CA PRO A 293 -0.74 30.58 33.04
C PRO A 293 -0.23 29.19 33.41
N SER A 294 -0.25 28.30 32.43
CA SER A 294 0.48 27.03 32.44
C SER A 294 1.99 27.28 32.59
N PRO A 295 2.78 26.29 33.08
CA PRO A 295 4.23 26.45 33.20
C PRO A 295 4.84 26.78 31.83
N HIS A 296 5.62 27.87 31.79
CA HIS A 296 6.14 28.48 30.55
C HIS A 296 6.64 27.45 29.54
N ILE A 297 5.91 27.29 28.44
CA ILE A 297 6.36 26.52 27.28
C ILE A 297 7.42 27.36 26.57
N GLN A 298 8.60 26.78 26.34
CA GLN A 298 9.70 27.49 25.70
C GLN A 298 9.32 27.86 24.25
N PRO A 299 9.42 29.15 23.85
CA PRO A 299 9.23 29.57 22.47
C PRO A 299 10.02 28.71 21.48
N GLY A 300 9.36 28.31 20.38
CA GLY A 300 9.92 27.43 19.35
C GLY A 300 9.72 25.93 19.61
N LEU A 301 9.50 25.50 20.86
CA LEU A 301 9.17 24.10 21.19
C LEU A 301 7.66 23.81 21.05
N CYS A 302 7.09 24.17 19.90
CA CYS A 302 5.68 23.99 19.57
C CYS A 302 5.51 23.00 18.41
N GLY A 303 4.71 21.95 18.61
CA GLY A 303 4.39 20.96 17.58
C GLY A 303 3.43 21.50 16.50
N LEU A 304 3.29 20.77 15.38
CA LEU A 304 2.23 21.04 14.40
C LEU A 304 1.22 19.89 14.34
N GLY A 305 -0.06 20.22 14.47
CA GLY A 305 -1.16 19.27 14.36
C GLY A 305 -1.39 18.82 12.92
N ASN A 306 -1.49 17.52 12.68
CA ASN A 306 -1.87 16.98 11.37
C ASN A 306 -3.36 17.25 11.10
N LEU A 307 -3.68 17.70 9.89
CA LEU A 307 -5.04 18.00 9.43
C LEU A 307 -5.58 16.89 8.50
N GLY A 308 -5.01 15.69 8.57
CA GLY A 308 -5.11 14.64 7.56
C GLY A 308 -3.70 14.16 7.20
N ASN A 309 -3.45 13.79 5.94
CA ASN A 309 -2.12 13.39 5.46
C ASN A 309 -1.15 14.58 5.28
N THR A 310 -1.17 15.58 6.17
CA THR A 310 -0.41 16.83 6.05
C THR A 310 0.97 16.78 6.73
N CYS A 311 1.50 15.59 6.98
CA CYS A 311 2.83 15.42 7.58
C CYS A 311 3.96 16.00 6.70
N PHE A 312 3.80 15.97 5.37
CA PHE A 312 4.71 16.64 4.41
C PHE A 312 4.77 18.16 4.60
N MET A 313 3.64 18.77 4.99
CA MET A 313 3.54 20.20 5.28
C MET A 313 4.10 20.53 6.66
N ASN A 314 3.76 19.73 7.65
CA ASN A 314 4.21 19.94 9.02
C ASN A 314 5.73 19.75 9.19
N SER A 315 6.36 18.85 8.42
CA SER A 315 7.83 18.73 8.41
C SER A 315 8.52 19.93 7.75
N ALA A 316 8.06 20.36 6.57
CA ALA A 316 8.60 21.54 5.89
C ALA A 316 8.48 22.82 6.75
N LEU A 317 7.32 23.03 7.37
CA LEU A 317 7.07 24.18 8.24
C LEU A 317 7.91 24.16 9.53
N GLN A 318 8.12 22.99 10.14
CA GLN A 318 9.01 22.87 11.30
C GLN A 318 10.47 23.21 10.94
N CYS A 319 10.96 22.79 9.77
CA CYS A 319 12.30 23.18 9.30
C CYS A 319 12.44 24.69 9.08
N LEU A 320 11.45 25.33 8.44
CA LEU A 320 11.44 26.78 8.23
C LEU A 320 11.33 27.55 9.56
N SER A 321 10.45 27.11 10.46
CA SER A 321 10.25 27.68 11.81
C SER A 321 11.45 27.55 12.74
N ASN A 322 12.44 26.70 12.42
CA ASN A 322 13.70 26.57 13.16
C ASN A 322 14.89 27.18 12.40
N THR A 323 14.64 27.84 11.26
CA THR A 323 15.65 28.65 10.56
C THR A 323 15.71 30.03 11.20
N ALA A 324 16.63 30.22 12.16
CA ALA A 324 16.66 31.40 13.03
C ALA A 324 16.65 32.76 12.30
N PRO A 325 17.44 33.02 11.23
CA PRO A 325 17.40 34.31 10.53
C PRO A 325 16.03 34.67 9.95
N LEU A 326 15.37 33.69 9.32
CA LEU A 326 14.01 33.83 8.78
C LEU A 326 12.99 34.04 9.91
N THR A 327 13.12 33.26 10.98
CA THR A 327 12.19 33.26 12.11
C THR A 327 12.25 34.57 12.89
N GLU A 328 13.44 35.09 13.16
CA GLU A 328 13.63 36.38 13.82
C GLU A 328 13.02 37.54 13.01
N TYR A 329 13.18 37.55 11.69
CA TYR A 329 12.61 38.56 10.79
C TYR A 329 11.08 38.61 10.86
N PHE A 330 10.40 37.46 10.92
CA PHE A 330 8.94 37.38 11.09
C PHE A 330 8.45 37.69 12.52
N LEU A 331 9.31 37.52 13.54
CA LEU A 331 8.99 37.85 14.93
C LEU A 331 9.26 39.33 15.30
N LYS A 332 10.00 40.06 14.45
CA LYS A 332 10.29 41.50 14.60
C LYS A 332 9.41 42.40 13.72
N ASP A 333 8.46 41.81 12.99
CA ASP A 333 7.55 42.48 12.05
C ASP A 333 8.25 43.20 10.86
N GLU A 334 9.53 42.87 10.61
CA GLU A 334 10.34 43.45 9.52
C GLU A 334 9.70 43.19 8.13
N TYR A 335 8.99 42.06 7.99
CA TYR A 335 8.28 41.69 6.76
C TYR A 335 7.21 42.69 6.33
N GLU A 336 6.54 43.40 7.26
CA GLU A 336 5.39 44.26 6.94
C GLU A 336 5.76 45.44 6.03
N ALA A 337 6.99 45.94 6.16
CA ALA A 337 7.53 47.00 5.31
C ALA A 337 7.98 46.52 3.92
N GLU A 338 8.27 45.23 3.77
CA GLU A 338 8.82 44.64 2.54
C GLU A 338 7.74 44.01 1.63
N ILE A 339 6.49 43.87 2.11
CA ILE A 339 5.38 43.29 1.34
C ILE A 339 5.17 44.03 0.00
N ASN A 340 5.30 43.28 -1.09
CA ASN A 340 5.20 43.78 -2.46
C ASN A 340 3.87 43.35 -3.11
N ARG A 341 2.75 43.87 -2.59
CA ARG A 341 1.38 43.51 -3.06
C ARG A 341 1.12 43.75 -4.56
N ASP A 342 1.90 44.64 -5.17
CA ASP A 342 1.79 45.00 -6.60
C ASP A 342 2.59 44.05 -7.51
N ASN A 343 3.34 43.09 -6.97
CA ASN A 343 4.16 42.16 -7.75
C ASN A 343 3.29 41.18 -8.56
N PRO A 344 3.34 41.18 -9.91
CA PRO A 344 2.55 40.25 -10.72
C PRO A 344 2.95 38.77 -10.58
N LEU A 345 4.10 38.49 -9.95
CA LEU A 345 4.59 37.14 -9.64
C LEU A 345 4.38 36.76 -8.15
N GLY A 346 3.96 37.72 -7.31
CA GLY A 346 3.71 37.50 -5.89
C GLY A 346 2.29 37.00 -5.60
N MET A 347 2.06 36.63 -4.35
CA MET A 347 0.80 36.14 -3.80
C MET A 347 0.07 37.24 -3.00
N LYS A 348 0.32 38.50 -3.38
CA LYS A 348 -0.25 39.75 -2.83
C LYS A 348 0.10 40.02 -1.34
N GLY A 349 1.12 39.35 -0.82
CA GLY A 349 1.46 39.32 0.60
C GLY A 349 0.71 38.28 1.42
N GLU A 350 -0.31 37.61 0.86
CA GLU A 350 -1.21 36.75 1.64
C GLU A 350 -0.50 35.51 2.21
N ILE A 351 0.55 35.01 1.55
CA ILE A 351 1.34 33.87 2.04
C ILE A 351 2.38 34.34 3.07
N ALA A 352 3.02 35.50 2.86
CA ALA A 352 3.88 36.11 3.88
C ALA A 352 3.12 36.44 5.18
N GLU A 353 1.91 36.99 5.09
CA GLU A 353 1.04 37.30 6.23
C GLU A 353 0.60 36.03 6.98
N ALA A 354 0.12 35.00 6.26
CA ALA A 354 -0.31 33.75 6.87
C ALA A 354 0.85 32.92 7.46
N TYR A 355 2.06 33.03 6.89
CA TYR A 355 3.26 32.43 7.45
C TYR A 355 3.70 33.16 8.73
N ALA A 356 3.72 34.50 8.70
CA ALA A 356 4.04 35.31 9.87
C ALA A 356 3.11 35.02 11.05
N GLU A 357 1.79 34.91 10.82
CA GLU A 357 0.84 34.56 11.86
C GLU A 357 1.14 33.18 12.48
N LEU A 358 1.43 32.17 11.64
CA LEU A 358 1.76 30.82 12.10
C LEU A 358 3.04 30.80 12.95
N ILE A 359 4.10 31.49 12.51
CA ILE A 359 5.36 31.60 13.27
C ILE A 359 5.13 32.32 14.60
N LYS A 360 4.39 33.43 14.60
CA LYS A 360 4.00 34.15 15.84
C LYS A 360 3.21 33.25 16.80
N GLN A 361 2.33 32.38 16.30
CA GLN A 361 1.62 31.40 17.12
C GLN A 361 2.57 30.35 17.71
N MET A 362 3.38 29.68 16.88
CA MET A 362 4.35 28.64 17.30
C MET A 362 5.40 29.14 18.29
N TRP A 363 5.82 30.41 18.18
CA TRP A 363 6.80 31.03 19.07
C TRP A 363 6.16 31.82 20.23
N SER A 364 4.84 31.81 20.39
CA SER A 364 4.16 32.55 21.47
C SER A 364 4.38 31.98 22.88
N GLY A 365 4.87 30.74 23.02
CA GLY A 365 5.10 30.08 24.31
C GLY A 365 3.83 29.76 25.11
N ARG A 366 2.65 29.79 24.46
CA ARG A 366 1.34 29.51 25.07
C ARG A 366 0.83 28.10 24.75
N ASP A 367 1.11 27.61 23.54
CA ASP A 367 0.52 26.40 22.98
C ASP A 367 1.60 25.32 22.78
N THR A 368 1.33 24.09 23.21
CA THR A 368 2.25 22.95 22.97
C THR A 368 2.24 22.48 21.53
N HIS A 369 1.17 22.78 20.79
CA HIS A 369 1.01 22.47 19.38
C HIS A 369 0.01 23.42 18.71
N VAL A 370 0.25 23.76 17.46
CA VAL A 370 -0.63 24.62 16.63
C VAL A 370 -1.11 23.84 15.41
N ALA A 371 -2.36 24.04 14.99
CA ALA A 371 -2.91 23.42 13.78
C ALA A 371 -2.89 24.45 12.63
N PRO A 372 -2.08 24.28 11.56
CA PRO A 372 -1.80 25.33 10.57
C PRO A 372 -2.94 25.51 9.54
N ARG A 373 -4.17 25.66 10.01
CA ARG A 373 -5.40 25.68 9.18
C ARG A 373 -5.45 26.86 8.22
N MET A 374 -5.19 28.08 8.71
CA MET A 374 -5.23 29.28 7.86
C MET A 374 -4.11 29.26 6.81
N PHE A 375 -2.90 28.86 7.21
CA PHE A 375 -1.78 28.68 6.28
C PHE A 375 -2.07 27.61 5.22
N LYS A 376 -2.61 26.44 5.59
CA LYS A 376 -3.03 25.41 4.62
C LYS A 376 -4.07 25.94 3.64
N THR A 377 -5.06 26.72 4.09
CA THR A 377 -6.07 27.33 3.21
C THR A 377 -5.43 28.26 2.19
N GLN A 378 -4.47 29.11 2.59
CA GLN A 378 -3.80 30.02 1.65
C GLN A 378 -2.86 29.27 0.69
N VAL A 379 -2.08 28.30 1.16
CA VAL A 379 -1.30 27.42 0.28
C VAL A 379 -2.20 26.72 -0.74
N GLY A 380 -3.37 26.21 -0.31
CA GLY A 380 -4.35 25.59 -1.20
C GLY A 380 -5.04 26.55 -2.17
N ARG A 381 -5.02 27.86 -1.91
CA ARG A 381 -5.53 28.91 -2.82
C ARG A 381 -4.54 29.20 -3.95
N PHE A 382 -3.26 29.33 -3.62
CA PHE A 382 -2.21 29.74 -4.58
C PHE A 382 -1.52 28.55 -5.28
N ALA A 383 -1.46 27.37 -4.64
CA ALA A 383 -1.04 26.11 -5.25
C ALA A 383 -2.11 25.01 -5.02
N PRO A 384 -3.13 24.94 -5.89
CA PRO A 384 -4.27 24.03 -5.68
C PRO A 384 -3.94 22.53 -5.61
N GLN A 385 -2.74 22.06 -5.98
CA GLN A 385 -2.35 20.67 -5.71
C GLN A 385 -2.30 20.34 -4.20
N PHE A 386 -2.05 21.34 -3.34
CA PHE A 386 -2.04 21.19 -1.88
C PHE A 386 -3.39 21.50 -1.21
N SER A 387 -4.44 21.79 -1.99
CA SER A 387 -5.79 22.09 -1.48
C SER A 387 -6.42 20.89 -0.74
N GLY A 388 -6.16 19.67 -1.20
CA GLY A 388 -6.69 18.42 -0.62
C GLY A 388 -6.03 17.97 0.68
N TYR A 389 -6.32 16.73 1.09
CA TYR A 389 -5.79 16.08 2.29
C TYR A 389 -5.09 14.74 1.98
N GLN A 390 -4.58 14.62 0.75
CA GLN A 390 -3.77 13.50 0.28
C GLN A 390 -2.30 13.70 0.69
N GLN A 391 -1.50 12.64 0.65
CA GLN A 391 -0.04 12.75 0.74
C GLN A 391 0.48 13.50 -0.49
N GLN A 392 1.50 14.34 -0.30
CA GLN A 392 2.19 15.11 -1.35
C GLN A 392 3.67 15.20 -1.00
N ASP A 393 4.50 15.65 -1.95
CA ASP A 393 5.93 15.85 -1.73
C ASP A 393 6.20 17.08 -0.83
N SER A 394 7.04 16.91 0.20
CA SER A 394 7.44 18.00 1.10
C SER A 394 8.46 18.95 0.48
N GLN A 395 9.27 18.49 -0.48
CA GLN A 395 10.24 19.31 -1.21
C GLN A 395 9.55 20.19 -2.27
N GLU A 396 8.52 19.68 -2.94
CA GLU A 396 7.67 20.49 -3.85
C GLU A 396 6.98 21.62 -3.06
N LEU A 397 6.36 21.29 -1.92
CA LEU A 397 5.74 22.28 -1.06
C LEU A 397 6.77 23.29 -0.51
N LEU A 398 7.92 22.83 -0.01
CA LEU A 398 8.96 23.70 0.53
C LEU A 398 9.46 24.69 -0.53
N ALA A 399 9.64 24.23 -1.77
CA ALA A 399 10.02 25.09 -2.89
C ALA A 399 8.93 26.13 -3.21
N PHE A 400 7.65 25.73 -3.23
CA PHE A 400 6.53 26.64 -3.41
C PHE A 400 6.44 27.71 -2.30
N ILE A 401 6.64 27.33 -1.03
CA ILE A 401 6.63 28.28 0.09
C ILE A 401 7.79 29.26 -0.02
N LEU A 402 9.01 28.79 -0.34
CA LEU A 402 10.17 29.66 -0.48
C LEU A 402 10.06 30.63 -1.67
N ASP A 403 9.51 30.19 -2.80
CA ASP A 403 9.25 31.04 -3.98
C ASP A 403 8.15 32.08 -3.70
N GLY A 404 7.04 31.66 -3.07
CA GLY A 404 5.96 32.56 -2.66
C GLY A 404 6.41 33.62 -1.66
N LEU A 405 7.17 33.23 -0.62
CA LEU A 405 7.79 34.18 0.31
C LEU A 405 8.87 35.04 -0.36
N HIS A 406 9.58 34.53 -1.37
CA HIS A 406 10.56 35.31 -2.12
C HIS A 406 9.89 36.46 -2.87
N GLU A 407 8.86 36.17 -3.68
CA GLU A 407 8.19 37.17 -4.51
C GLU A 407 7.23 38.09 -3.72
N ASP A 408 6.60 37.62 -2.63
CA ASP A 408 5.81 38.48 -1.74
C ASP A 408 6.68 39.53 -1.02
N LEU A 409 7.93 39.20 -0.71
CA LEU A 409 8.88 40.06 0.03
C LEU A 409 10.01 40.62 -0.84
N ASN A 410 9.89 40.55 -2.17
CA ASN A 410 10.93 41.05 -3.07
C ASN A 410 10.94 42.59 -3.08
N ARG A 411 11.98 43.16 -2.46
CA ARG A 411 12.26 44.60 -2.36
C ARG A 411 12.40 45.26 -3.74
N VAL A 412 12.77 44.49 -4.77
CA VAL A 412 12.92 44.97 -6.15
C VAL A 412 11.56 45.06 -6.86
N LYS A 413 10.89 46.21 -6.70
CA LYS A 413 9.59 46.47 -7.34
C LYS A 413 9.63 46.66 -8.87
N LYS A 414 10.82 46.83 -9.46
CA LYS A 414 11.02 46.97 -10.92
C LYS A 414 12.29 46.23 -11.36
N LYS A 415 12.14 44.97 -11.76
CA LYS A 415 13.25 44.10 -12.17
C LYS A 415 13.85 44.59 -13.51
N PRO A 416 15.12 45.06 -13.56
CA PRO A 416 15.75 45.54 -14.78
C PRO A 416 16.13 44.40 -15.73
N TYR A 417 16.28 44.70 -17.02
CA TYR A 417 16.94 43.80 -17.97
C TYR A 417 18.46 43.86 -17.77
N LEU A 418 19.10 42.70 -17.69
CA LEU A 418 20.54 42.54 -17.52
C LEU A 418 21.02 41.45 -18.50
N GLU A 419 22.02 41.77 -19.31
CA GLU A 419 22.64 40.83 -20.24
C GLU A 419 23.74 40.03 -19.53
N PRO A 420 23.73 38.68 -19.58
CA PRO A 420 24.77 37.87 -18.96
C PRO A 420 26.10 38.01 -19.71
N LYS A 421 27.20 38.21 -18.97
CA LYS A 421 28.54 38.40 -19.52
C LYS A 421 29.42 37.18 -19.25
N ASP A 422 30.06 36.65 -20.29
CA ASP A 422 31.11 35.62 -20.17
C ASP A 422 32.22 36.11 -19.21
N ALA A 423 32.77 35.20 -18.40
CA ALA A 423 33.88 35.49 -17.48
C ALA A 423 35.13 36.05 -18.19
N ASN A 424 35.35 35.70 -19.47
CA ASN A 424 36.40 36.26 -20.33
C ASN A 424 37.81 36.29 -19.71
N GLY A 425 38.17 35.26 -18.93
CA GLY A 425 39.47 35.14 -18.26
C GLY A 425 39.67 36.05 -17.04
N ARG A 426 38.63 36.75 -16.58
CA ARG A 426 38.66 37.53 -15.33
C ARG A 426 38.78 36.61 -14.10
N PRO A 427 39.32 37.10 -12.96
CA PRO A 427 39.35 36.33 -11.72
C PRO A 427 37.96 35.99 -11.20
N ASP A 428 37.75 34.74 -10.79
CA ASP A 428 36.48 34.18 -10.26
C ASP A 428 35.76 35.13 -9.30
N ALA A 429 36.46 35.64 -8.28
CA ALA A 429 35.87 36.49 -7.24
C ALA A 429 35.23 37.78 -7.78
N VAL A 430 35.73 38.31 -8.91
CA VAL A 430 35.17 39.52 -9.55
C VAL A 430 33.95 39.17 -10.41
N VAL A 431 33.92 37.98 -11.01
CA VAL A 431 32.78 37.50 -11.80
C VAL A 431 31.64 37.04 -10.89
N ALA A 432 31.94 36.29 -9.84
CA ALA A 432 31.00 35.87 -8.81
C ALA A 432 30.34 37.07 -8.12
N LYS A 433 31.12 38.11 -7.79
CA LYS A 433 30.58 39.34 -7.21
C LYS A 433 29.64 40.06 -8.18
N GLU A 434 30.03 40.25 -9.44
CA GLU A 434 29.16 40.87 -10.45
C GLU A 434 27.89 40.02 -10.70
N ALA A 435 27.99 38.69 -10.70
CA ALA A 435 26.83 37.80 -10.82
C ALA A 435 25.87 37.93 -9.62
N TRP A 436 26.38 38.02 -8.40
CA TRP A 436 25.57 38.23 -7.19
C TRP A 436 24.90 39.61 -7.17
N GLU A 437 25.63 40.66 -7.54
CA GLU A 437 25.09 42.02 -7.68
C GLU A 437 23.99 42.06 -8.75
N ASN A 438 24.19 41.40 -9.90
CA ASN A 438 23.17 41.29 -10.96
C ASN A 438 21.95 40.45 -10.55
N HIS A 439 22.11 39.40 -9.73
CA HIS A 439 20.98 38.65 -9.16
C HIS A 439 20.18 39.53 -8.20
N ARG A 440 20.85 40.19 -7.26
CA ARG A 440 20.21 41.10 -6.29
C ARG A 440 19.55 42.32 -6.92
N LEU A 441 20.02 42.79 -8.08
CA LEU A 441 19.33 43.83 -8.86
C LEU A 441 17.92 43.41 -9.34
N ARG A 442 17.55 42.13 -9.29
CA ARG A 442 16.23 41.60 -9.65
C ARG A 442 15.50 40.89 -8.50
N ASN A 443 16.27 40.30 -7.59
CA ASN A 443 15.81 39.34 -6.59
C ASN A 443 16.46 39.70 -5.24
N ASP A 444 15.78 40.50 -4.41
CA ASP A 444 16.30 40.91 -3.10
C ASP A 444 15.22 40.76 -2.03
N SER A 445 15.34 39.75 -1.17
CA SER A 445 14.44 39.50 -0.03
C SER A 445 15.11 38.60 1.01
N VAL A 446 14.51 38.47 2.19
CA VAL A 446 14.99 37.59 3.28
C VAL A 446 15.28 36.15 2.83
N ILE A 447 14.58 35.64 1.81
CA ILE A 447 14.82 34.31 1.24
C ILE A 447 16.17 34.26 0.50
N VAL A 448 16.51 35.31 -0.25
CA VAL A 448 17.81 35.45 -0.92
C VAL A 448 18.93 35.65 0.10
N ASP A 449 18.68 36.44 1.16
CA ASP A 449 19.63 36.68 2.23
C ASP A 449 19.95 35.41 3.06
N THR A 450 18.99 34.48 3.16
CA THR A 450 19.08 33.29 4.04
C THR A 450 19.45 32.00 3.30
N PHE A 451 18.92 31.75 2.10
CA PHE A 451 18.97 30.45 1.43
C PHE A 451 19.71 30.43 0.08
N HIS A 452 19.92 31.60 -0.55
CA HIS A 452 20.51 31.62 -1.89
C HIS A 452 22.04 31.63 -1.86
N GLY A 453 22.64 30.98 -2.87
CA GLY A 453 24.07 31.02 -3.14
C GLY A 453 24.37 31.03 -4.64
N LEU A 454 25.64 30.87 -5.00
CA LEU A 454 26.10 30.74 -6.40
C LEU A 454 26.81 29.39 -6.60
N PHE A 455 26.40 28.63 -7.62
CA PHE A 455 27.22 27.56 -8.17
C PHE A 455 28.34 28.16 -9.04
N LYS A 456 29.53 27.55 -9.04
CA LYS A 456 30.57 27.81 -10.04
C LYS A 456 30.57 26.68 -11.06
N SER A 457 29.91 26.88 -12.20
CA SER A 457 29.97 25.94 -13.32
C SER A 457 31.24 26.20 -14.13
N THR A 458 32.06 25.18 -14.37
CA THR A 458 33.29 25.30 -15.18
C THR A 458 33.25 24.29 -16.32
N LEU A 459 33.22 24.78 -17.56
CA LEU A 459 33.18 23.97 -18.77
C LEU A 459 34.51 24.13 -19.52
N VAL A 460 35.19 23.03 -19.83
CA VAL A 460 36.42 23.03 -20.63
C VAL A 460 36.12 22.34 -21.96
N CYS A 461 36.24 23.07 -23.08
CA CYS A 461 36.06 22.47 -24.40
C CYS A 461 37.25 21.53 -24.72
N PRO A 462 37.02 20.24 -25.05
CA PRO A 462 38.10 19.29 -25.30
C PRO A 462 38.86 19.56 -26.62
N GLU A 463 38.25 20.27 -27.58
CA GLU A 463 38.85 20.55 -28.89
C GLU A 463 39.72 21.80 -28.91
N CYS A 464 39.25 22.90 -28.31
CA CYS A 464 39.91 24.22 -28.37
C CYS A 464 40.46 24.71 -27.02
N ALA A 465 40.34 23.91 -25.95
CA ALA A 465 40.72 24.26 -24.58
C ALA A 465 40.10 25.56 -24.01
N LYS A 466 39.08 26.17 -24.66
CA LYS A 466 38.34 27.30 -24.07
C LYS A 466 37.72 26.84 -22.75
N VAL A 467 38.13 27.50 -21.67
CA VAL A 467 37.46 27.41 -20.37
C VAL A 467 36.35 28.47 -20.36
N SER A 468 35.12 28.05 -20.09
CA SER A 468 34.03 28.94 -19.69
C SER A 468 33.71 28.74 -18.21
N VAL A 469 33.42 29.84 -17.51
CA VAL A 469 33.01 29.84 -16.12
C VAL A 469 31.74 30.67 -16.00
N THR A 470 30.68 30.08 -15.46
CA THR A 470 29.44 30.78 -15.10
C THR A 470 29.21 30.70 -13.59
N PHE A 471 28.53 31.72 -13.06
CA PHE A 471 28.15 31.81 -11.66
C PHE A 471 26.64 31.91 -11.57
N ASP A 472 26.01 30.80 -11.23
CA ASP A 472 24.58 30.58 -11.43
C ASP A 472 23.87 30.51 -10.06
N PRO A 473 22.82 31.32 -9.80
CA PRO A 473 22.19 31.37 -8.49
C PRO A 473 21.36 30.11 -8.19
N PHE A 474 21.45 29.61 -6.96
CA PHE A 474 20.65 28.49 -6.46
C PHE A 474 19.95 28.84 -5.15
N CYS A 475 18.83 28.17 -4.87
CA CYS A 475 18.20 28.06 -3.54
C CYS A 475 18.22 26.60 -3.01
N TYR A 476 18.50 25.62 -3.88
CA TYR A 476 18.44 24.19 -3.58
C TYR A 476 19.74 23.50 -3.99
N LEU A 477 20.25 22.58 -3.15
CA LEU A 477 21.42 21.76 -3.42
C LEU A 477 21.00 20.30 -3.65
N THR A 478 20.92 19.88 -4.91
CA THR A 478 20.61 18.49 -5.27
C THR A 478 21.81 17.59 -4.98
N LEU A 479 21.66 16.63 -4.07
CA LEU A 479 22.68 15.65 -3.73
C LEU A 479 22.33 14.28 -4.33
N PRO A 480 23.26 13.61 -5.04
CA PRO A 480 23.01 12.27 -5.55
C PRO A 480 23.01 11.25 -4.40
N LEU A 481 21.90 10.53 -4.22
CA LEU A 481 21.84 9.44 -3.25
C LEU A 481 22.74 8.27 -3.72
N PRO A 482 23.64 7.75 -2.87
CA PRO A 482 24.47 6.60 -3.23
C PRO A 482 23.61 5.34 -3.30
N LEU A 483 23.28 4.92 -4.53
CA LEU A 483 22.59 3.66 -4.79
C LEU A 483 23.42 2.50 -4.22
N LYS A 484 22.90 1.85 -3.17
CA LYS A 484 23.47 0.61 -2.62
C LYS A 484 23.35 -0.48 -3.68
N LYS A 485 24.48 -0.82 -4.31
CA LYS A 485 24.55 -1.85 -5.36
C LYS A 485 24.33 -3.25 -4.81
N ASP A 486 24.60 -3.45 -3.52
CA ASP A 486 24.61 -4.75 -2.86
C ASP A 486 23.63 -4.80 -1.69
N ARG A 487 23.10 -5.99 -1.42
CA ARG A 487 22.28 -6.32 -0.25
C ARG A 487 22.93 -7.47 0.53
N ILE A 488 22.66 -7.55 1.83
CA ILE A 488 23.01 -8.71 2.65
C ILE A 488 21.79 -9.63 2.69
N MET A 489 22.00 -10.92 2.43
CA MET A 489 21.02 -11.99 2.58
C MET A 489 21.46 -12.96 3.67
N GLU A 490 20.49 -13.57 4.35
CA GLU A 490 20.74 -14.62 5.33
C GLU A 490 20.18 -15.93 4.77
N VAL A 491 21.00 -16.98 4.72
CA VAL A 491 20.66 -18.25 4.06
C VAL A 491 21.18 -19.43 4.87
N PHE A 492 20.44 -20.54 4.86
CA PHE A 492 20.81 -21.77 5.56
C PHE A 492 21.42 -22.78 4.58
N LEU A 493 22.73 -22.97 4.64
CA LEU A 493 23.42 -24.03 3.91
C LEU A 493 23.13 -25.38 4.57
N VAL A 494 22.71 -26.37 3.78
CA VAL A 494 22.42 -27.75 4.20
C VAL A 494 23.41 -28.69 3.49
N PRO A 495 24.51 -29.11 4.16
CA PRO A 495 25.53 -29.95 3.54
C PRO A 495 25.02 -31.33 3.10
N ALA A 496 25.80 -32.01 2.26
CA ALA A 496 25.57 -33.38 1.80
C ALA A 496 25.85 -34.41 2.91
N ASP A 497 26.87 -34.14 3.75
CA ASP A 497 27.18 -34.97 4.93
C ASP A 497 25.99 -34.96 5.91
N PRO A 498 25.37 -36.13 6.19
CA PRO A 498 24.26 -36.23 7.13
C PRO A 498 24.63 -35.89 8.57
N GLN A 499 25.91 -35.95 8.97
CA GLN A 499 26.36 -35.59 10.32
C GLN A 499 26.50 -34.08 10.53
N CYS A 500 26.69 -33.31 9.45
CA CYS A 500 26.68 -31.86 9.52
C CYS A 500 25.28 -31.32 9.81
N ARG A 501 25.19 -30.30 10.66
CA ARG A 501 23.97 -29.51 10.87
C ARG A 501 23.88 -28.42 9.79
N PRO A 502 22.68 -27.92 9.45
CA PRO A 502 22.56 -26.70 8.64
C PRO A 502 23.31 -25.52 9.27
N ILE A 503 23.95 -24.70 8.45
CA ILE A 503 24.78 -23.56 8.87
C ILE A 503 24.20 -22.28 8.26
N GLN A 504 23.91 -21.28 9.09
CA GLN A 504 23.44 -19.98 8.61
C GLN A 504 24.63 -19.12 8.15
N TYR A 505 24.55 -18.60 6.93
CA TYR A 505 25.51 -17.67 6.34
C TYR A 505 24.86 -16.31 6.10
N ARG A 506 25.65 -15.24 6.25
CA ARG A 506 25.28 -13.87 5.86
C ARG A 506 26.09 -13.51 4.62
N VAL A 507 25.44 -13.40 3.48
CA VAL A 507 26.07 -13.30 2.15
C VAL A 507 25.77 -11.94 1.54
N THR A 508 26.80 -11.22 1.08
CA THR A 508 26.64 -9.96 0.35
C THR A 508 26.53 -10.27 -1.14
N VAL A 509 25.44 -9.81 -1.78
CA VAL A 509 25.11 -10.08 -3.19
C VAL A 509 24.55 -8.83 -3.88
N PRO A 510 24.60 -8.71 -5.22
CA PRO A 510 24.06 -7.56 -5.92
C PRO A 510 22.53 -7.43 -5.74
N LEU A 511 22.03 -6.20 -5.59
CA LEU A 511 20.61 -5.88 -5.39
C LEU A 511 19.73 -6.36 -6.57
N MET A 512 20.29 -6.35 -7.78
CA MET A 512 19.68 -6.84 -9.02
C MET A 512 20.47 -8.02 -9.62
N GLY A 513 21.14 -8.81 -8.78
CA GLY A 513 21.85 -10.01 -9.19
C GLY A 513 20.92 -11.20 -9.45
N ALA A 514 21.51 -12.32 -9.87
CA ALA A 514 20.83 -13.59 -10.08
C ALA A 514 21.14 -14.61 -8.97
N ILE A 515 20.42 -15.73 -8.93
CA ILE A 515 20.64 -16.82 -7.97
C ILE A 515 22.06 -17.41 -8.10
N SER A 516 22.65 -17.39 -9.29
CA SER A 516 24.06 -17.70 -9.52
C SER A 516 25.03 -16.83 -8.70
N ASP A 517 24.78 -15.51 -8.56
CA ASP A 517 25.61 -14.62 -7.74
C ASP A 517 25.60 -15.03 -6.26
N LEU A 518 24.44 -15.48 -5.76
CA LEU A 518 24.28 -16.00 -4.40
C LEU A 518 25.05 -17.32 -4.21
N CYS A 519 24.94 -18.25 -5.15
CA CYS A 519 25.70 -19.51 -5.12
C CYS A 519 27.22 -19.25 -5.20
N GLU A 520 27.68 -18.33 -6.06
CA GLU A 520 29.08 -17.92 -6.14
C GLU A 520 29.59 -17.27 -4.85
N ALA A 521 28.82 -16.35 -4.27
CA ALA A 521 29.19 -15.65 -3.04
C ALA A 521 29.18 -16.60 -1.82
N LEU A 522 28.24 -17.54 -1.75
CA LEU A 522 28.20 -18.58 -0.73
C LEU A 522 29.32 -19.61 -0.91
N SER A 523 29.64 -20.01 -2.15
CA SER A 523 30.74 -20.92 -2.49
C SER A 523 32.09 -20.41 -1.95
N LYS A 524 32.35 -19.10 -2.09
CA LYS A 524 33.54 -18.41 -1.55
C LYS A 524 33.60 -18.39 -0.01
N LEU A 525 32.48 -18.67 0.69
CA LEU A 525 32.37 -18.69 2.15
C LEU A 525 32.28 -20.12 2.74
N SER A 526 31.79 -21.11 1.98
CA SER A 526 31.60 -22.49 2.42
C SER A 526 32.64 -23.48 1.88
N GLY A 527 33.30 -23.16 0.77
CA GLY A 527 34.21 -24.07 0.05
C GLY A 527 33.51 -25.11 -0.83
N ILE A 528 32.17 -25.16 -0.84
CA ILE A 528 31.37 -26.01 -1.73
C ILE A 528 31.28 -25.33 -3.11
N ALA A 529 31.38 -26.09 -4.20
CA ALA A 529 31.26 -25.55 -5.56
C ALA A 529 29.81 -25.10 -5.85
N ALA A 530 29.65 -23.92 -6.49
CA ALA A 530 28.33 -23.34 -6.80
C ALA A 530 27.43 -24.25 -7.69
N GLU A 531 28.04 -25.09 -8.53
CA GLU A 531 27.35 -26.10 -9.37
C GLU A 531 26.71 -27.25 -8.57
N ASN A 532 27.12 -27.44 -7.31
CA ASN A 532 26.57 -28.43 -6.39
C ASN A 532 25.58 -27.80 -5.39
N MET A 533 25.08 -26.60 -5.66
CA MET A 533 24.11 -25.90 -4.81
C MET A 533 22.72 -25.85 -5.46
N VAL A 534 21.66 -26.09 -4.68
CA VAL A 534 20.27 -25.82 -5.08
C VAL A 534 19.63 -24.87 -4.07
N VAL A 535 19.25 -23.68 -4.52
CA VAL A 535 18.62 -22.65 -3.70
C VAL A 535 17.11 -22.86 -3.66
N THR A 536 16.53 -22.82 -2.46
CA THR A 536 15.10 -23.06 -2.23
C THR A 536 14.54 -22.09 -1.20
N ASP A 537 13.26 -21.77 -1.34
CA ASP A 537 12.43 -21.12 -0.33
C ASP A 537 11.57 -22.22 0.34
N VAL A 538 11.67 -22.32 1.67
CA VAL A 538 10.99 -23.36 2.47
C VAL A 538 9.97 -22.70 3.39
N TYR A 539 8.69 -22.83 3.05
CA TYR A 539 7.59 -22.32 3.85
C TYR A 539 6.62 -23.44 4.24
N ASN A 540 6.21 -23.49 5.51
CA ASN A 540 5.25 -24.45 6.05
C ASN A 540 5.58 -25.93 5.69
N HIS A 541 6.80 -26.37 6.04
CA HIS A 541 7.28 -27.74 5.88
C HIS A 541 7.36 -28.28 4.44
N ARG A 542 7.31 -27.40 3.42
CA ARG A 542 7.52 -27.75 2.00
C ARG A 542 8.47 -26.77 1.33
N PHE A 543 9.07 -27.19 0.21
CA PHE A 543 9.59 -26.25 -0.78
C PHE A 543 8.41 -25.43 -1.31
N HIS A 544 8.42 -24.12 -1.06
CA HIS A 544 7.52 -23.18 -1.70
C HIS A 544 8.02 -22.83 -3.10
N LYS A 545 9.35 -22.69 -3.22
CA LYS A 545 10.03 -22.55 -4.52
C LYS A 545 11.39 -23.24 -4.52
N ILE A 546 11.77 -23.80 -5.67
CA ILE A 546 13.14 -24.18 -6.01
C ILE A 546 13.54 -23.21 -7.13
N PHE A 547 14.64 -22.48 -6.96
CA PHE A 547 15.04 -21.41 -7.87
C PHE A 547 15.97 -21.92 -8.98
N GLN A 548 15.81 -21.39 -10.19
CA GLN A 548 16.77 -21.59 -11.27
C GLN A 548 17.91 -20.55 -11.19
N MET A 549 19.10 -20.89 -11.69
CA MET A 549 20.33 -20.08 -11.49
C MET A 549 20.28 -18.71 -12.17
N ASP A 550 19.45 -18.56 -13.20
CA ASP A 550 19.19 -17.34 -13.97
C ASP A 550 18.07 -16.47 -13.39
N GLU A 551 17.37 -16.92 -12.35
CA GLU A 551 16.35 -16.11 -11.68
C GLU A 551 16.95 -14.91 -10.92
N GLY A 552 16.24 -13.78 -10.96
CA GLY A 552 16.61 -12.57 -10.23
C GLY A 552 16.42 -12.70 -8.72
N LEU A 553 17.41 -12.23 -7.95
CA LEU A 553 17.37 -12.16 -6.48
C LEU A 553 16.22 -11.29 -5.95
N SER A 554 15.65 -10.42 -6.78
CA SER A 554 14.42 -9.67 -6.51
C SER A 554 13.21 -10.55 -6.17
N HIS A 555 13.22 -11.83 -6.54
CA HIS A 555 12.19 -12.80 -6.15
C HIS A 555 12.30 -13.26 -4.68
N ILE A 556 13.38 -12.91 -3.97
CA ILE A 556 13.59 -13.24 -2.56
C ILE A 556 13.45 -11.99 -1.69
N THR A 557 12.55 -12.04 -0.72
CA THR A 557 12.27 -11.01 0.29
C THR A 557 13.04 -11.26 1.60
N PRO A 558 13.19 -10.24 2.47
CA PRO A 558 13.80 -10.41 3.80
C PRO A 558 12.97 -11.22 4.82
N ARG A 559 11.86 -11.85 4.41
CA ARG A 559 11.01 -12.70 5.26
C ARG A 559 11.02 -14.18 4.83
N ASP A 560 11.74 -14.52 3.77
CA ASP A 560 11.70 -15.84 3.16
C ASP A 560 12.80 -16.71 3.79
N ASP A 561 12.45 -17.91 4.28
CA ASP A 561 13.41 -18.85 4.87
C ASP A 561 14.16 -19.60 3.75
N ILE A 562 15.26 -19.01 3.29
CA ILE A 562 16.06 -19.55 2.18
C ILE A 562 17.02 -20.62 2.65
N PHE A 563 16.87 -21.83 2.10
CA PHE A 563 17.76 -22.97 2.30
C PHE A 563 18.50 -23.29 1.00
N VAL A 564 19.83 -23.42 1.09
CA VAL A 564 20.69 -23.85 -0.01
C VAL A 564 21.17 -25.26 0.29
N TYR A 565 20.75 -26.24 -0.50
CA TYR A 565 21.15 -27.65 -0.32
C TYR A 565 22.37 -27.96 -1.16
N GLU A 566 23.36 -28.62 -0.55
CA GLU A 566 24.42 -29.29 -1.28
C GLU A 566 23.87 -30.58 -1.91
N VAL A 567 24.12 -30.76 -3.22
CA VAL A 567 23.65 -31.90 -4.03
C VAL A 567 24.81 -32.52 -4.79
N CYS A 568 24.74 -33.83 -5.05
CA CYS A 568 25.77 -34.56 -5.78
C CYS A 568 25.30 -34.86 -7.20
N ASN A 569 25.83 -34.15 -8.20
CA ASN A 569 25.47 -34.35 -9.61
C ASN A 569 26.04 -35.67 -10.21
N THR A 570 27.12 -36.19 -9.62
CA THR A 570 27.77 -37.47 -9.98
C THR A 570 27.93 -38.37 -8.76
N SER A 571 27.85 -39.69 -8.97
CA SER A 571 28.16 -40.69 -7.92
C SER A 571 29.66 -41.03 -7.90
N MET A 572 30.10 -41.71 -6.82
CA MET A 572 31.46 -42.27 -6.71
C MET A 572 31.81 -43.26 -7.84
N ASP A 573 30.81 -43.87 -8.47
CA ASP A 573 30.96 -44.77 -9.63
C ASP A 573 30.94 -44.01 -10.98
N GLY A 574 30.99 -42.68 -10.97
CA GLY A 574 30.88 -41.83 -12.16
C GLY A 574 29.51 -41.89 -12.85
N SER A 575 28.47 -42.38 -12.17
CA SER A 575 27.11 -42.45 -12.70
C SER A 575 26.37 -41.13 -12.48
N GLU A 576 25.51 -40.77 -13.45
CA GLU A 576 24.62 -39.61 -13.34
C GLU A 576 23.65 -39.77 -12.16
N CYS A 577 23.53 -38.74 -11.33
CA CYS A 577 22.57 -38.69 -10.23
C CYS A 577 21.32 -37.89 -10.62
N ILE A 578 20.19 -38.19 -9.99
CA ILE A 578 19.00 -37.34 -9.95
C ILE A 578 18.79 -36.87 -8.52
N THR A 579 18.40 -35.60 -8.35
CA THR A 579 18.04 -35.05 -7.04
C THR A 579 16.52 -35.09 -6.88
N LEU A 580 16.06 -35.65 -5.76
CA LEU A 580 14.65 -35.85 -5.46
C LEU A 580 14.22 -34.98 -4.26
N PRO A 581 13.11 -34.22 -4.36
CA PRO A 581 12.50 -33.57 -3.20
C PRO A 581 11.72 -34.60 -2.36
N VAL A 582 12.00 -34.62 -1.06
CA VAL A 582 11.41 -35.55 -0.09
C VAL A 582 10.70 -34.75 1.01
N TYR A 583 9.42 -35.08 1.23
CA TYR A 583 8.54 -34.44 2.20
C TYR A 583 8.15 -35.43 3.31
N PHE A 584 8.25 -35.02 4.58
CA PHE A 584 7.80 -35.85 5.71
C PHE A 584 6.32 -35.59 6.02
N ARG A 585 5.54 -36.67 6.12
CA ARG A 585 4.07 -36.63 6.27
C ARG A 585 3.62 -37.54 7.42
N GLU A 586 2.95 -36.97 8.41
CA GLU A 586 2.37 -37.71 9.53
C GLU A 586 0.95 -38.18 9.16
N LYS A 587 0.72 -39.51 9.13
CA LYS A 587 -0.60 -40.09 8.78
C LYS A 587 -1.43 -40.34 10.04
N LYS A 588 -2.27 -39.36 10.41
CA LYS A 588 -3.15 -39.45 11.58
C LYS A 588 -4.34 -40.36 11.30
N SER A 589 -4.38 -41.51 11.95
CA SER A 589 -5.57 -42.38 11.97
C SER A 589 -6.63 -41.74 12.87
N ARG A 590 -7.73 -41.25 12.28
CA ARG A 590 -8.94 -40.86 13.00
C ARG A 590 -10.01 -41.94 12.77
N PRO A 591 -10.64 -42.52 13.80
CA PRO A 591 -11.59 -43.64 13.64
C PRO A 591 -12.89 -43.35 12.87
N SER A 592 -13.16 -42.11 12.47
CA SER A 592 -14.50 -41.64 12.11
C SER A 592 -14.57 -40.63 10.97
N SER A 593 -13.60 -40.59 10.05
CA SER A 593 -13.68 -39.75 8.85
C SER A 593 -13.01 -40.41 7.64
N ALA A 594 -13.64 -40.30 6.46
CA ALA A 594 -13.22 -40.96 5.23
C ALA A 594 -12.02 -40.30 4.52
N SER A 595 -11.53 -39.15 5.00
CA SER A 595 -10.35 -38.45 4.45
C SER A 595 -9.14 -38.60 5.39
N SER A 596 -8.21 -39.50 5.05
CA SER A 596 -6.94 -39.64 5.77
C SER A 596 -5.95 -38.53 5.40
N GLY A 597 -6.24 -37.29 5.80
CA GLY A 597 -5.36 -36.14 5.62
C GLY A 597 -4.02 -36.34 6.35
N ALA A 598 -2.92 -36.36 5.60
CA ALA A 598 -1.57 -36.45 6.16
C ALA A 598 -0.96 -35.05 6.32
N VAL A 599 -0.34 -34.79 7.47
CA VAL A 599 0.17 -33.46 7.83
C VAL A 599 1.66 -33.38 7.54
N LEU A 600 2.11 -32.35 6.81
CA LEU A 600 3.53 -32.08 6.58
C LEU A 600 4.24 -31.65 7.87
N TYR A 601 5.47 -32.11 8.09
CA TYR A 601 6.28 -31.72 9.25
C TYR A 601 7.79 -31.70 8.94
N GLY A 602 8.57 -31.08 9.81
CA GLY A 602 10.04 -31.03 9.71
C GLY A 602 10.56 -30.13 8.58
N GLN A 603 11.82 -30.33 8.21
CA GLN A 603 12.44 -29.66 7.07
C GLN A 603 12.40 -30.62 5.87
N PRO A 604 11.93 -30.22 4.67
CA PRO A 604 11.99 -31.07 3.49
C PRO A 604 13.45 -31.32 3.07
N LEU A 605 13.73 -32.39 2.35
CA LEU A 605 15.09 -32.74 1.91
C LEU A 605 15.22 -32.75 0.39
N LEU A 606 16.39 -32.35 -0.09
CA LEU A 606 16.90 -32.75 -1.39
C LEU A 606 17.88 -33.92 -1.20
N VAL A 607 17.62 -35.03 -1.90
CA VAL A 607 18.38 -36.28 -1.83
C VAL A 607 18.82 -36.68 -3.23
N SER A 608 20.13 -36.67 -3.48
CA SER A 608 20.72 -37.12 -4.74
C SER A 608 20.91 -38.63 -4.74
N VAL A 609 20.40 -39.32 -5.77
CA VAL A 609 20.48 -40.78 -5.93
C VAL A 609 20.86 -41.16 -7.37
N PRO A 610 21.53 -42.31 -7.62
CA PRO A 610 21.89 -42.72 -8.97
C PRO A 610 20.66 -42.89 -9.89
N LYS A 611 20.72 -42.29 -11.08
CA LYS A 611 19.67 -42.35 -12.12
C LYS A 611 19.45 -43.75 -12.70
N HIS A 612 20.41 -44.64 -12.49
CA HIS A 612 20.40 -46.03 -12.95
C HIS A 612 20.56 -46.98 -11.77
N LYS A 613 19.89 -48.14 -11.83
CA LYS A 613 19.82 -49.16 -10.76
C LYS A 613 19.05 -48.75 -9.49
N LEU A 614 18.34 -47.61 -9.47
CA LEU A 614 17.56 -47.19 -8.30
C LEU A 614 16.44 -48.19 -7.96
N THR A 615 16.49 -48.75 -6.76
CA THR A 615 15.44 -49.57 -6.13
C THR A 615 14.79 -48.83 -4.97
N LEU A 616 13.60 -49.29 -4.56
CA LEU A 616 12.91 -48.76 -3.38
C LEU A 616 13.71 -48.94 -2.07
N GLU A 617 14.52 -50.01 -1.96
CA GLU A 617 15.37 -50.24 -0.78
C GLU A 617 16.57 -49.29 -0.76
N SER A 618 17.25 -49.08 -1.90
CA SER A 618 18.34 -48.10 -2.00
C SER A 618 17.87 -46.67 -1.75
N LEU A 619 16.64 -46.32 -2.16
CA LEU A 619 16.03 -45.03 -1.83
C LEU A 619 15.68 -44.91 -0.34
N TYR A 620 15.16 -46.01 0.25
CA TYR A 620 14.87 -46.07 1.69
C TYR A 620 16.15 -45.88 2.52
N GLN A 621 17.22 -46.58 2.18
CA GLN A 621 18.52 -46.43 2.85
C GLN A 621 19.09 -45.02 2.68
N ALA A 622 19.12 -44.47 1.45
CA ALA A 622 19.64 -43.11 1.20
C ALA A 622 18.88 -42.02 1.99
N VAL A 623 17.56 -42.16 2.17
CA VAL A 623 16.78 -41.26 3.03
C VAL A 623 17.09 -41.50 4.50
N CYS A 624 17.17 -42.76 4.96
CA CYS A 624 17.56 -43.11 6.33
C CYS A 624 18.95 -42.57 6.71
N ASP A 625 19.91 -42.61 5.79
CA ASP A 625 21.25 -42.06 6.00
C ASP A 625 21.21 -40.53 6.10
N ARG A 626 20.47 -39.86 5.21
CA ARG A 626 20.26 -38.39 5.24
C ARG A 626 19.54 -37.90 6.51
N ILE A 627 18.69 -38.73 7.13
CA ILE A 627 18.05 -38.42 8.43
C ILE A 627 18.69 -39.12 9.63
N SER A 628 19.88 -39.72 9.50
CA SER A 628 20.51 -40.55 10.55
C SER A 628 20.72 -39.82 11.89
N ARG A 629 20.88 -38.48 11.89
CA ARG A 629 20.90 -37.66 13.13
C ARG A 629 19.56 -37.60 13.89
N TYR A 630 18.46 -38.00 13.26
CA TYR A 630 17.09 -37.86 13.78
C TYR A 630 16.39 -39.21 14.02
N ILE A 631 16.94 -40.32 13.52
CA ILE A 631 16.39 -41.66 13.68
C ILE A 631 17.38 -42.59 14.41
N LYS A 632 16.84 -43.57 15.14
CA LYS A 632 17.62 -44.76 15.51
C LYS A 632 17.51 -45.75 14.35
N GLN A 633 18.64 -46.12 13.73
CA GLN A 633 18.65 -47.19 12.73
C GLN A 633 18.24 -48.52 13.40
N PRO A 634 17.40 -49.37 12.77
CA PRO A 634 17.06 -50.69 13.31
C PRO A 634 18.31 -51.56 13.45
N LEU A 635 18.52 -52.15 14.62
CA LEU A 635 19.61 -53.10 14.83
C LEU A 635 19.36 -54.41 14.04
N PRO A 636 20.40 -55.07 13.50
CA PRO A 636 20.24 -56.29 12.71
C PRO A 636 19.61 -57.50 13.43
N ASP A 637 19.51 -57.49 14.77
CA ASP A 637 19.17 -58.67 15.58
C ASP A 637 17.75 -58.66 16.22
N GLU A 638 16.90 -57.66 15.99
CA GLU A 638 15.46 -57.71 16.40
C GLU A 638 14.61 -58.63 15.49
N PHE A 639 15.04 -59.88 15.31
CA PHE A 639 14.39 -60.91 14.48
C PHE A 639 13.81 -62.08 15.30
N LEU A 640 13.00 -61.84 16.35
CA LEU A 640 12.23 -62.92 16.99
C LEU A 640 11.02 -62.43 17.82
N SER A 641 9.81 -62.87 17.42
CA SER A 641 8.50 -62.67 18.09
C SER A 641 8.03 -61.22 18.29
N SER A 642 6.73 -60.89 18.36
CA SER A 642 5.47 -61.67 18.29
C SER A 642 4.43 -60.92 17.42
N PRO A 643 3.23 -61.50 17.13
CA PRO A 643 2.16 -60.77 16.44
C PRO A 643 1.53 -59.73 17.38
N LEU A 644 1.36 -58.48 16.90
CA LEU A 644 0.59 -57.45 17.59
C LEU A 644 -0.87 -57.49 17.16
N GLU A 645 -1.79 -57.63 18.12
CA GLU A 645 -3.20 -57.32 17.89
C GLU A 645 -3.44 -55.80 17.89
N PRO A 646 -4.46 -55.30 17.16
CA PRO A 646 -4.69 -53.87 17.01
C PRO A 646 -5.50 -53.28 18.19
N GLY A 647 -4.84 -52.92 19.28
CA GLY A 647 -5.51 -52.33 20.45
C GLY A 647 -4.63 -51.40 21.31
N ALA A 648 -5.25 -50.31 21.78
CA ALA A 648 -4.84 -49.42 22.88
C ALA A 648 -3.41 -48.80 22.88
N CYS A 649 -3.35 -47.48 22.69
CA CYS A 649 -2.37 -46.61 23.36
C CYS A 649 -2.91 -45.17 23.48
N ASN A 650 -3.80 -44.93 24.45
CA ASN A 650 -4.15 -43.56 24.88
C ASN A 650 -3.05 -43.05 25.81
N GLY A 651 -2.42 -41.91 25.46
CA GLY A 651 -1.37 -41.28 26.26
C GLY A 651 -1.71 -39.83 26.62
N SER A 652 -2.52 -39.63 27.66
CA SER A 652 -2.84 -38.30 28.18
C SER A 652 -1.72 -37.75 29.07
N ARG A 653 -1.53 -36.42 29.04
CA ARG A 653 -0.57 -35.70 29.89
C ARG A 653 -0.99 -35.78 31.38
N SER A 654 0.00 -35.87 32.26
CA SER A 654 0.01 -35.11 33.52
C SER A 654 1.44 -34.82 33.97
N SER A 655 1.65 -33.66 34.60
CA SER A 655 2.73 -33.37 35.54
C SER A 655 2.46 -34.11 36.88
N TYR A 656 3.41 -34.26 37.80
CA TYR A 656 4.02 -33.20 38.62
C TYR A 656 5.36 -33.62 39.27
N GLU A 657 6.01 -32.64 39.90
CA GLU A 657 7.17 -32.77 40.80
C GLU A 657 6.76 -33.33 42.18
N GLY A 658 7.73 -33.84 42.96
CA GLY A 658 7.55 -34.22 44.36
C GLY A 658 8.31 -35.49 44.74
N ASP A 659 9.36 -35.35 45.55
CA ASP A 659 10.29 -36.43 45.95
C ASP A 659 9.96 -37.06 47.33
N GLU A 660 10.73 -38.12 47.64
CA GLU A 660 11.08 -38.65 48.99
C GLU A 660 10.04 -39.45 49.84
N GLU A 661 10.43 -40.69 50.17
CA GLU A 661 10.22 -41.47 51.42
C GLU A 661 8.76 -41.89 51.83
N GLU A 662 8.46 -43.04 52.45
CA GLU A 662 9.21 -44.28 52.81
C GLU A 662 8.25 -45.51 53.02
N GLU A 663 8.81 -46.72 53.08
CA GLU A 663 8.33 -48.02 53.65
C GLU A 663 6.92 -48.70 53.41
N MET A 664 7.00 -50.03 53.23
CA MET A 664 6.11 -51.18 53.58
C MET A 664 4.57 -51.24 53.39
N ASP A 665 4.16 -52.02 52.36
CA ASP A 665 3.49 -53.37 52.40
C ASP A 665 2.08 -53.63 53.03
N HIS A 666 1.43 -54.72 52.53
CA HIS A 666 0.15 -55.39 52.92
C HIS A 666 -1.19 -54.67 52.52
N GLN A 667 -2.16 -55.26 51.77
CA GLN A 667 -3.07 -56.42 51.99
C GLN A 667 -4.22 -56.15 53.02
N GLU A 668 -5.49 -56.57 52.92
CA GLU A 668 -6.37 -57.33 51.95
C GLU A 668 -7.87 -57.01 52.33
N GLU A 669 -9.02 -57.45 51.76
CA GLU A 669 -9.52 -58.43 50.75
C GLU A 669 -10.93 -58.00 50.24
N GLY A 670 -11.38 -58.48 49.06
CA GLY A 670 -12.81 -58.70 48.73
C GLY A 670 -13.71 -57.56 48.19
N LYS A 671 -14.92 -57.84 47.64
CA LYS A 671 -15.54 -59.12 47.22
C LYS A 671 -16.86 -58.89 46.41
N GLU A 672 -17.14 -59.75 45.40
CA GLU A 672 -18.45 -60.35 44.95
C GLU A 672 -19.75 -59.46 44.78
N GLN A 673 -20.75 -59.68 43.89
CA GLN A 673 -21.08 -60.72 42.87
C GLN A 673 -22.30 -60.32 41.96
N LEU A 674 -22.51 -61.04 40.83
CA LEU A 674 -23.81 -61.35 40.11
C LEU A 674 -24.58 -60.20 39.38
N SER A 675 -25.45 -60.40 38.34
CA SER A 675 -25.99 -61.59 37.61
C SER A 675 -26.59 -61.24 36.20
N GLU A 676 -26.55 -62.19 35.23
CA GLU A 676 -27.62 -62.69 34.28
C GLU A 676 -28.63 -61.73 33.55
N VAL A 677 -29.23 -61.99 32.35
CA VAL A 677 -29.27 -63.12 31.37
C VAL A 677 -29.71 -62.69 29.92
N GLU A 678 -29.69 -63.65 28.98
CA GLU A 678 -29.89 -63.73 27.50
C GLU A 678 -31.04 -63.00 26.74
N GLY A 679 -30.92 -63.01 25.39
CA GLY A 679 -32.00 -62.92 24.39
C GLY A 679 -31.51 -63.28 22.96
N SER A 680 -32.29 -64.01 22.14
CA SER A 680 -31.85 -64.67 20.87
C SER A 680 -32.68 -64.32 19.60
N GLY A 681 -32.33 -64.89 18.43
CA GLY A 681 -33.06 -64.73 17.15
C GLY A 681 -32.24 -65.08 15.88
N GLU A 682 -32.78 -65.96 15.02
CA GLU A 682 -32.06 -66.68 13.93
C GLU A 682 -32.89 -66.74 12.61
N ASP A 683 -32.38 -67.02 11.39
CA ASP A 683 -31.01 -67.27 10.90
C ASP A 683 -30.65 -66.35 9.67
N ASP A 684 -30.57 -66.70 8.36
CA ASP A 684 -30.73 -67.93 7.54
C ASP A 684 -30.03 -67.78 6.14
N GLN A 685 -30.04 -68.84 5.32
CA GLN A 685 -29.57 -69.07 3.92
C GLN A 685 -29.40 -67.85 2.97
N GLY A 686 -28.41 -67.80 2.06
CA GLY A 686 -27.44 -68.79 1.54
C GLY A 686 -26.75 -68.22 0.26
N ASP A 687 -26.13 -68.92 -0.70
CA ASP A 687 -25.50 -70.25 -0.89
C ASP A 687 -25.13 -70.34 -2.41
N ASP A 688 -23.99 -70.80 -2.94
CA ASP A 688 -22.58 -70.98 -2.50
C ASP A 688 -21.67 -71.00 -3.79
N HIS A 689 -20.39 -71.42 -3.69
CA HIS A 689 -19.42 -71.82 -4.73
C HIS A 689 -18.61 -70.69 -5.43
N SER A 690 -17.36 -70.89 -5.88
CA SER A 690 -16.14 -71.53 -5.31
C SER A 690 -15.07 -71.62 -6.41
N GLU A 691 -13.83 -71.16 -6.18
CA GLU A 691 -12.62 -71.88 -6.64
C GLU A 691 -11.34 -71.35 -5.96
N SER A 692 -10.23 -72.10 -6.06
CA SER A 692 -9.09 -71.98 -5.14
C SER A 692 -7.73 -71.71 -5.82
N ALA A 693 -6.90 -70.85 -5.21
CA ALA A 693 -5.52 -70.62 -5.65
C ALA A 693 -4.53 -70.44 -4.48
N GLN A 694 -3.88 -71.55 -4.14
CA GLN A 694 -2.63 -71.77 -3.38
C GLN A 694 -1.88 -70.59 -2.71
N LYS A 695 -1.52 -70.79 -1.43
CA LYS A 695 -0.56 -69.96 -0.67
C LYS A 695 0.86 -70.03 -1.23
N VAL A 696 1.49 -68.88 -1.48
CA VAL A 696 2.96 -68.75 -1.58
C VAL A 696 3.51 -68.24 -0.24
N LYS A 697 4.64 -68.81 0.23
CA LYS A 697 5.27 -68.39 1.50
C LYS A 697 5.94 -67.02 1.35
N GLY A 698 5.56 -66.06 2.19
CA GLY A 698 6.23 -64.76 2.28
C GLY A 698 7.59 -64.86 2.97
N GLN A 699 8.58 -64.11 2.45
CA GLN A 699 9.84 -63.85 3.14
C GLN A 699 9.63 -62.92 4.35
N PRO A 700 10.53 -62.94 5.37
CA PRO A 700 10.46 -61.97 6.47
C PRO A 700 10.63 -60.54 5.93
N ARG A 701 9.62 -59.68 6.19
CA ARG A 701 9.68 -58.26 5.84
C ARG A 701 10.40 -57.48 6.93
N HIS A 702 11.43 -56.71 6.54
CA HIS A 702 12.10 -55.77 7.45
C HIS A 702 11.10 -54.73 7.99
N LYS A 703 11.22 -54.42 9.29
CA LYS A 703 10.40 -53.44 10.02
C LYS A 703 10.83 -52.01 9.65
N ARG A 704 10.40 -51.52 8.48
CA ARG A 704 10.70 -50.16 8.01
C ARG A 704 10.04 -49.10 8.91
N LEU A 705 10.75 -47.99 9.13
CA LEU A 705 10.33 -46.85 9.97
C LEU A 705 9.27 -45.97 9.28
N PHE A 706 9.25 -45.96 7.94
CA PHE A 706 8.33 -45.17 7.13
C PHE A 706 8.08 -45.84 5.76
N THR A 707 7.07 -45.35 5.05
CA THR A 707 6.69 -45.79 3.69
C THR A 707 6.71 -44.61 2.72
N PHE A 708 6.99 -44.87 1.44
CA PHE A 708 6.95 -43.85 0.39
C PHE A 708 5.64 -43.86 -0.38
N SER A 709 5.11 -42.66 -0.64
CA SER A 709 4.11 -42.38 -1.68
C SER A 709 4.73 -41.42 -2.71
N LEU A 710 4.30 -41.49 -3.96
CA LEU A 710 4.45 -40.37 -4.89
C LEU A 710 3.39 -39.32 -4.53
N VAL A 711 3.79 -38.05 -4.50
CA VAL A 711 2.95 -36.91 -4.11
C VAL A 711 2.99 -35.80 -5.16
N ASN A 712 2.05 -34.86 -5.09
CA ASN A 712 2.10 -33.63 -5.89
C ASN A 712 3.35 -32.79 -5.56
N SER A 713 3.65 -31.81 -6.43
CA SER A 713 4.78 -30.87 -6.28
C SER A 713 4.86 -30.21 -4.89
N CYS A 714 3.72 -30.07 -4.22
CA CYS A 714 3.54 -29.42 -2.93
C CYS A 714 3.61 -30.35 -1.71
N GLY A 715 3.79 -31.67 -1.91
CA GLY A 715 3.89 -32.67 -0.85
C GLY A 715 2.57 -33.05 -0.14
N THR A 716 1.42 -32.47 -0.52
CA THR A 716 0.17 -32.59 0.24
C THR A 716 -0.67 -33.80 -0.14
N ALA A 717 -0.83 -34.08 -1.44
CA ALA A 717 -1.73 -35.13 -1.95
C ALA A 717 -0.96 -36.29 -2.56
N ASP A 718 -1.39 -37.52 -2.26
CA ASP A 718 -0.85 -38.75 -2.86
C ASP A 718 -1.31 -38.88 -4.32
N ILE A 719 -0.37 -39.16 -5.22
CA ILE A 719 -0.61 -39.44 -6.65
C ILE A 719 -0.65 -40.95 -6.89
N ASN A 720 0.29 -41.71 -6.33
CA ASN A 720 0.40 -43.16 -6.50
C ASN A 720 1.19 -43.80 -5.35
N SER A 721 0.88 -45.05 -5.02
CA SER A 721 1.68 -45.86 -4.10
C SER A 721 2.86 -46.52 -4.82
N LEU A 722 4.03 -46.55 -4.17
CA LEU A 722 5.22 -47.20 -4.71
C LEU A 722 5.19 -48.70 -4.38
N ALA A 723 4.86 -49.52 -5.38
CA ALA A 723 4.74 -50.98 -5.22
C ALA A 723 6.06 -51.63 -4.77
N THR A 724 5.97 -52.65 -3.92
CA THR A 724 7.10 -53.23 -3.16
C THR A 724 8.06 -54.12 -3.96
N ASP A 725 7.73 -54.44 -5.21
CA ASP A 725 8.16 -55.71 -5.80
C ASP A 725 9.46 -55.61 -6.62
N GLY A 726 10.54 -55.14 -5.99
CA GLY A 726 11.93 -55.25 -6.47
C GLY A 726 12.28 -54.54 -7.79
N LYS A 727 11.31 -53.87 -8.43
CA LYS A 727 11.47 -53.23 -9.75
C LYS A 727 12.26 -51.93 -9.65
N LEU A 728 12.98 -51.62 -10.74
CA LEU A 728 13.67 -50.35 -10.92
C LEU A 728 12.66 -49.19 -10.93
N LEU A 729 12.93 -48.16 -10.12
CA LEU A 729 12.10 -46.97 -10.08
C LEU A 729 12.38 -46.09 -11.30
N LYS A 730 11.36 -45.87 -12.15
CA LYS A 730 11.39 -44.83 -13.17
C LYS A 730 10.87 -43.53 -12.55
N LEU A 731 11.80 -42.68 -12.12
CA LEU A 731 11.53 -41.32 -11.67
C LEU A 731 12.06 -40.34 -12.71
N ASN A 732 11.31 -39.26 -12.94
CA ASN A 732 11.79 -38.13 -13.73
C ASN A 732 12.63 -37.21 -12.82
N CYS A 733 13.55 -36.45 -13.42
CA CYS A 733 14.32 -35.44 -12.70
C CYS A 733 13.46 -34.18 -12.40
N LEU A 734 13.94 -33.35 -11.46
CA LEU A 734 13.65 -31.92 -11.41
C LEU A 734 14.08 -31.24 -12.73
#